data_AF-A0A4S4KM36-F1
#
_entry.id   AF-A0A4S4KM36-F1
#
_cell.length_a   1.000
_cell.length_b   1.000
_cell.length_c   1.000
_cell.angle_alpha   90.00
_cell.angle_beta   90.00
_cell.angle_gamma   90.00
#
_symmetry.space_group_name_H-M   'P 1'
#
loop_
_entity.id
_entity.type
_entity.pdbx_description
1 polymer ?
#
loop_
_entity_poly.entity_id
_entity_poly.type
_entity_poly.pdbx_seq_one_letter_code
_entity_poly.pdbx_strand_id
1 'polypeptide(L)'
;MPRENRKRGKKHKKPAEDFPPAPVHQEEELPETREGPSWIVSGPSTSEVNEEAPFGYVDSEVKAYFRTVDVQIREWQEEGHQVATEPDTDPNEGEFSFLSIIYCPSDGNHADRRLFFVAALDEMSGKEKELATDPDCSNILERMAYSMDDFARRVFMDRLTGSYKTLVKHRFASHVCQTFLEVASDTVARECRGILPPNPASSSEGELMLMKDIILDICEELSPDFSSLIMDPFASHVLRAVLAVLSPHLFPLEQKSSALRSKKSAAYKARQGSMKSVFSEAQPTQPEAVKTTPPEFSPVAVKFVKVLRENLGANEVILEGLNLSEDDEERKLLVPCVLRLLTAEDYKKAKIAHASQPEKQPEEAGRFRRNVRAERNEDPMAPKTQGAILLQSMLRLPQPHNQAVLDSISALTVDEQIAMAHDVTASRVLDAVLDSVSVPFKAKRKFVMDFIGQYHILVDDRIGSRVGDRCWAFADPFLKEKIGRSLIPHERTLVGSFYGKFFARNLNLYLLQRDPEQWKNFQSAAKAAAQAKAAQPQVEKTPVVASESLAISAEEKSKKRKARPEDEIDILFEEKLGKKVKKAGLGPEPTPKPVEIKKEDKRGKEKKRRKKDVDDEAKDKGLEDVLGAIRLAPKDEKSHRKKKKA
;
A
#
# COMPACT_ATOMS: atom_id res chain seq x y z
N MET A 1 -30.61 7.83 -45.80
CA MET A 1 -29.45 7.63 -46.73
C MET A 1 -28.17 8.00 -45.98
N PRO A 2 -27.08 7.24 -46.10
CA PRO A 2 -25.84 7.49 -45.35
C PRO A 2 -24.93 8.53 -46.05
N ARG A 3 -24.23 9.37 -45.26
CA ARG A 3 -23.20 10.31 -45.76
C ARG A 3 -21.80 9.95 -45.23
N GLU A 4 -21.14 9.11 -46.01
CA GLU A 4 -19.70 9.08 -46.33
C GLU A 4 -18.66 9.53 -45.27
N ASN A 5 -17.87 8.56 -44.79
CA ASN A 5 -16.76 8.79 -43.85
C ASN A 5 -15.51 9.38 -44.53
N ARG A 6 -15.31 10.70 -44.47
CA ARG A 6 -14.06 11.37 -44.89
C ARG A 6 -12.89 11.08 -43.94
N LYS A 7 -12.06 10.08 -44.28
CA LYS A 7 -10.78 9.80 -43.62
C LYS A 7 -9.80 10.98 -43.77
N ARG A 8 -9.48 11.70 -42.69
CA ARG A 8 -8.41 12.70 -42.67
C ARG A 8 -7.05 11.99 -42.55
N GLY A 9 -6.15 12.22 -43.50
CA GLY A 9 -4.91 11.44 -43.64
C GLY A 9 -3.84 11.73 -42.59
N LYS A 10 -2.94 10.75 -42.36
CA LYS A 10 -1.69 10.97 -41.60
C LYS A 10 -0.83 12.00 -42.31
N LYS A 11 -0.37 13.04 -41.61
CA LYS A 11 0.76 13.86 -42.08
C LYS A 11 2.04 13.03 -41.98
N HIS A 12 2.75 12.84 -43.08
CA HIS A 12 4.16 12.45 -43.04
C HIS A 12 5.02 13.67 -42.70
N LYS A 13 6.07 13.46 -41.90
CA LYS A 13 7.14 14.43 -41.66
C LYS A 13 8.01 14.50 -42.93
N LYS A 14 8.06 15.65 -43.60
CA LYS A 14 9.01 15.92 -44.70
C LYS A 14 10.38 16.32 -44.13
N PRO A 15 11.47 16.16 -44.91
CA PRO A 15 12.81 16.56 -44.47
C PRO A 15 12.92 18.08 -44.34
N ALA A 16 13.97 18.53 -43.65
CA ALA A 16 14.45 19.90 -43.77
C ALA A 16 15.25 20.05 -45.08
N GLU A 17 15.18 21.24 -45.67
CA GLU A 17 16.14 21.74 -46.66
C GLU A 17 16.86 22.93 -46.02
N ASP A 18 18.10 23.18 -46.44
CA ASP A 18 19.04 24.03 -45.69
C ASP A 18 18.67 25.52 -45.70
N PHE A 19 18.92 26.17 -44.57
CA PHE A 19 19.07 27.63 -44.48
C PHE A 19 20.53 27.95 -44.16
N PRO A 20 21.11 29.01 -44.74
CA PRO A 20 22.52 29.34 -44.55
C PRO A 20 22.83 29.75 -43.10
N PRO A 21 24.06 29.55 -42.61
CA PRO A 21 24.45 29.88 -41.25
C PRO A 21 24.41 31.39 -41.00
N ALA A 22 23.95 31.78 -39.81
CA ALA A 22 24.13 33.12 -39.27
C ALA A 22 25.63 33.36 -38.97
N PRO A 23 26.11 34.62 -39.00
CA PRO A 23 27.53 34.91 -38.81
C PRO A 23 28.01 34.54 -37.40
N VAL A 24 29.20 33.96 -37.34
CA VAL A 24 29.91 33.70 -36.09
C VAL A 24 30.45 35.02 -35.56
N HIS A 25 29.97 35.46 -34.40
CA HIS A 25 30.72 36.42 -33.59
C HIS A 25 31.88 35.67 -32.92
N GLN A 26 33.10 36.00 -33.32
CA GLN A 26 34.28 35.70 -32.54
C GLN A 26 34.37 36.77 -31.44
N GLU A 27 34.40 36.35 -30.18
CA GLU A 27 34.83 37.22 -29.09
C GLU A 27 36.37 37.21 -29.09
N GLU A 28 36.97 38.35 -29.45
CA GLU A 28 38.42 38.52 -29.41
C GLU A 28 38.87 38.73 -27.96
N GLU A 29 39.83 37.92 -27.48
CA GLU A 29 40.48 38.18 -26.19
C GLU A 29 41.31 39.47 -26.26
N LEU A 30 40.80 40.54 -25.65
CA LEU A 30 41.54 41.76 -25.38
C LEU A 30 41.71 41.96 -23.86
N PRO A 31 42.95 42.21 -23.38
CA PRO A 31 43.22 42.28 -21.94
C PRO A 31 42.78 43.63 -21.35
N GLU A 32 41.57 43.70 -20.81
CA GLU A 32 41.13 44.88 -20.05
C GLU A 32 41.76 44.94 -18.65
N THR A 33 42.95 45.56 -18.57
CA THR A 33 43.52 46.05 -17.31
C THR A 33 42.69 47.22 -16.77
N ARG A 34 41.63 46.93 -16.01
CA ARG A 34 40.80 47.95 -15.34
C ARG A 34 41.43 48.39 -14.01
N GLU A 35 42.33 49.38 -14.08
CA GLU A 35 42.80 50.10 -12.89
C GLU A 35 41.68 50.95 -12.28
N GLY A 36 40.95 50.37 -11.31
CA GLY A 36 39.97 51.09 -10.50
C GLY A 36 40.62 51.85 -9.33
N PRO A 37 40.08 53.01 -8.90
CA PRO A 37 40.57 53.71 -7.71
C PRO A 37 40.53 52.83 -6.45
N SER A 38 41.62 52.82 -5.69
CA SER A 38 41.92 51.88 -4.60
C SER A 38 41.04 51.96 -3.34
N TRP A 39 39.93 52.70 -3.38
CA TRP A 39 38.95 52.80 -2.30
C TRP A 39 37.69 51.96 -2.53
N ILE A 40 37.51 51.38 -3.72
CA ILE A 40 36.46 50.38 -3.96
C ILE A 40 36.94 49.04 -3.40
N VAL A 41 36.78 48.89 -2.08
CA VAL A 41 36.86 47.57 -1.44
C VAL A 41 35.60 46.81 -1.81
N SER A 42 35.74 45.77 -2.63
CA SER A 42 34.68 44.77 -2.80
C SER A 42 34.31 44.23 -1.42
N GLY A 43 33.07 44.47 -0.98
CA GLY A 43 32.54 43.85 0.23
C GLY A 43 32.66 42.32 0.13
N PRO A 44 32.77 41.59 1.26
CA PRO A 44 32.92 40.14 1.23
C PRO A 44 31.78 39.55 0.41
N SER A 45 32.11 38.87 -0.68
CA SER A 45 31.14 38.20 -1.52
C SER A 45 30.41 37.18 -0.67
N THR A 46 29.14 37.45 -0.37
CA THR A 46 28.22 36.43 0.15
C THR A 46 28.19 35.32 -0.87
N SER A 47 28.90 34.24 -0.59
CA SER A 47 28.98 33.08 -1.46
C SER A 47 27.59 32.49 -1.60
N GLU A 48 26.92 32.76 -2.71
CA GLU A 48 25.67 32.11 -3.09
C GLU A 48 25.95 30.61 -3.20
N VAL A 49 25.52 29.86 -2.17
CA VAL A 49 25.75 28.41 -2.09
C VAL A 49 24.96 27.77 -3.21
N ASN A 50 25.67 27.19 -4.18
CA ASN A 50 25.04 26.48 -5.29
C ASN A 50 24.28 25.26 -4.77
N GLU A 51 22.96 25.39 -4.63
CA GLU A 51 22.08 24.32 -4.13
C GLU A 51 22.13 23.04 -4.98
N GLU A 52 22.54 23.14 -6.25
CA GLU A 52 22.71 21.99 -7.15
C GLU A 52 24.03 21.22 -6.93
N ALA A 53 25.05 21.88 -6.38
CA ALA A 53 26.38 21.31 -6.11
C ALA A 53 27.01 21.92 -4.85
N PRO A 54 26.43 21.69 -3.65
CA PRO A 54 26.78 22.42 -2.42
C PRO A 54 28.16 22.06 -1.84
N PHE A 55 28.86 21.07 -2.42
CA PHE A 55 30.23 20.70 -2.06
C PHE A 55 31.23 20.86 -3.22
N GLY A 56 30.78 21.34 -4.38
CA GLY A 56 31.56 21.33 -5.63
C GLY A 56 31.03 20.34 -6.66
N TYR A 57 31.62 20.37 -7.86
CA TYR A 57 31.33 19.44 -8.95
C TYR A 57 32.48 18.44 -9.10
N VAL A 58 32.16 17.14 -9.07
CA VAL A 58 33.14 16.07 -9.36
C VAL A 58 33.72 16.24 -10.77
N ASP A 59 35.04 16.10 -10.89
CA ASP A 59 35.79 16.17 -12.15
C ASP A 59 35.35 15.14 -13.20
N SER A 60 35.55 15.48 -14.47
CA SER A 60 35.19 14.63 -15.62
C SER A 60 35.96 13.30 -15.64
N GLU A 61 37.23 13.30 -15.23
CA GLU A 61 38.07 12.09 -15.16
C GLU A 61 37.61 11.16 -14.03
N VAL A 62 37.35 11.72 -12.84
CA VAL A 62 36.79 10.99 -11.68
C VAL A 62 35.43 10.39 -12.03
N LYS A 63 34.56 11.12 -12.75
CA LYS A 63 33.29 10.58 -13.28
C LYS A 63 33.50 9.42 -14.25
N ALA A 64 34.47 9.52 -15.16
CA ALA A 64 34.77 8.43 -16.10
C ALA A 64 35.29 7.18 -15.37
N TYR A 65 36.11 7.37 -14.33
CA TYR A 65 36.57 6.31 -13.45
C TYR A 65 35.40 5.63 -12.72
N PHE A 66 34.56 6.37 -11.99
CA PHE A 66 33.44 5.77 -11.24
C PHE A 66 32.40 5.10 -12.15
N ARG A 67 32.13 5.64 -13.35
CA ARG A 67 31.30 4.95 -14.36
C ARG A 67 31.90 3.59 -14.77
N THR A 68 33.22 3.48 -14.84
CA THR A 68 33.90 2.20 -15.11
C THR A 68 33.76 1.24 -13.93
N VAL A 69 33.84 1.74 -12.69
CA VAL A 69 33.55 0.98 -11.46
C VAL A 69 32.11 0.45 -11.44
N ASP A 70 31.11 1.26 -11.81
CA ASP A 70 29.70 0.82 -11.89
C ASP A 70 29.48 -0.28 -12.95
N VAL A 71 30.11 -0.18 -14.12
CA VAL A 71 30.07 -1.24 -15.15
C VAL A 71 30.70 -2.52 -14.60
N GLN A 72 31.90 -2.46 -14.03
CA GLN A 72 32.60 -3.65 -13.56
C GLN A 72 31.85 -4.37 -12.41
N ILE A 73 31.23 -3.60 -11.50
CA ILE A 73 30.39 -4.17 -10.43
C ILE A 73 29.13 -4.82 -11.00
N ARG A 74 28.48 -4.23 -12.03
CA ARG A 74 27.31 -4.83 -12.69
C ARG A 74 27.67 -6.15 -13.37
N GLU A 75 28.79 -6.21 -14.09
CA GLU A 75 29.29 -7.43 -14.74
C GLU A 75 29.47 -8.56 -13.71
N TRP A 76 30.17 -8.31 -12.60
CA TRP A 76 30.35 -9.30 -11.54
C TRP A 76 29.04 -9.70 -10.83
N GLN A 77 28.08 -8.79 -10.73
CA GLN A 77 26.73 -9.07 -10.21
C GLN A 77 25.89 -9.93 -11.18
N GLU A 78 26.14 -9.85 -12.49
CA GLU A 78 25.48 -10.65 -13.51
C GLU A 78 26.14 -12.03 -13.68
N GLU A 79 27.47 -12.12 -13.65
CA GLU A 79 28.23 -13.38 -13.55
C GLU A 79 27.72 -14.24 -12.38
N GLY A 80 27.69 -13.66 -11.17
CA GLY A 80 27.21 -14.32 -9.96
C GLY A 80 25.72 -14.65 -9.98
N HIS A 81 24.95 -14.07 -10.92
CA HIS A 81 23.55 -14.46 -11.13
C HIS A 81 23.43 -15.66 -12.07
N GLN A 82 24.24 -15.73 -13.14
CA GLN A 82 24.22 -16.84 -14.11
C GLN A 82 24.53 -18.18 -13.43
N VAL A 83 25.64 -18.25 -12.68
CA VAL A 83 26.04 -19.43 -11.89
C VAL A 83 24.96 -19.88 -10.90
N ALA A 84 24.15 -18.94 -10.38
CA ALA A 84 23.06 -19.22 -9.45
C ALA A 84 21.72 -19.57 -10.14
N THR A 85 21.70 -19.75 -11.47
CA THR A 85 20.48 -19.99 -12.25
C THR A 85 20.56 -21.12 -13.27
N GLU A 86 21.70 -21.80 -13.44
CA GLU A 86 21.77 -23.03 -14.22
C GLU A 86 20.97 -24.15 -13.53
N PRO A 87 19.94 -24.75 -14.17
CA PRO A 87 19.12 -25.77 -13.56
C PRO A 87 19.13 -27.04 -14.39
N ASP A 88 20.24 -27.80 -14.36
CA ASP A 88 20.25 -29.25 -14.61
C ASP A 88 21.65 -29.84 -14.31
N THR A 89 21.73 -30.69 -13.30
CA THR A 89 22.77 -31.72 -13.18
C THR A 89 22.08 -32.96 -12.64
N ASP A 90 22.33 -34.11 -13.27
CA ASP A 90 21.60 -35.35 -12.97
C ASP A 90 21.80 -35.76 -11.50
N PRO A 91 20.73 -36.03 -10.72
CA PRO A 91 20.84 -36.47 -9.33
C PRO A 91 21.69 -37.73 -9.11
N ASN A 92 22.00 -38.49 -10.17
CA ASN A 92 22.65 -39.80 -10.10
C ASN A 92 24.17 -39.81 -10.36
N GLU A 93 24.83 -38.65 -10.60
CA GLU A 93 26.32 -38.55 -10.66
C GLU A 93 26.93 -37.96 -9.35
N GLY A 94 26.18 -38.05 -8.24
CA GLY A 94 26.37 -37.29 -7.00
C GLY A 94 27.56 -37.63 -6.08
N GLU A 95 28.67 -38.21 -6.56
CA GLU A 95 29.87 -38.46 -5.72
C GLU A 95 31.09 -37.58 -6.02
N PHE A 96 31.20 -36.93 -7.19
CA PHE A 96 32.42 -36.17 -7.54
C PHE A 96 32.33 -34.64 -7.36
N SER A 97 31.14 -34.09 -7.07
CA SER A 97 30.93 -32.64 -6.94
C SER A 97 31.10 -32.10 -5.51
N PHE A 98 30.90 -32.92 -4.48
CA PHE A 98 30.89 -32.42 -3.09
C PHE A 98 32.27 -31.92 -2.60
N LEU A 99 33.37 -32.41 -3.20
CA LEU A 99 34.72 -32.04 -2.79
C LEU A 99 35.25 -30.76 -3.49
N SER A 100 34.72 -30.39 -4.67
CA SER A 100 35.15 -29.15 -5.35
C SER A 100 34.63 -27.90 -4.63
N ILE A 101 33.43 -27.96 -4.03
CA ILE A 101 32.86 -26.88 -3.21
C ILE A 101 33.68 -26.60 -1.94
N ILE A 102 34.39 -27.61 -1.41
CA ILE A 102 35.16 -27.50 -0.16
C ILE A 102 36.66 -27.23 -0.44
N TYR A 103 37.12 -27.36 -1.69
CA TYR A 103 38.54 -27.23 -2.03
C TYR A 103 38.82 -26.49 -3.36
N CYS A 104 38.16 -25.35 -3.59
CA CYS A 104 38.62 -24.37 -4.58
C CYS A 104 39.98 -23.76 -4.15
N PRO A 105 41.04 -23.84 -4.99
CA PRO A 105 42.37 -23.38 -4.62
C PRO A 105 42.52 -21.86 -4.84
N SER A 106 42.47 -21.09 -3.74
CA SER A 106 42.84 -19.66 -3.64
C SER A 106 42.14 -18.71 -4.63
N ASP A 107 41.14 -17.96 -4.16
CA ASP A 107 40.33 -17.06 -4.98
C ASP A 107 41.09 -15.84 -5.53
N GLY A 108 41.78 -16.01 -6.66
CA GLY A 108 42.29 -14.89 -7.46
C GLY A 108 41.18 -13.87 -7.77
N ASN A 109 40.03 -14.33 -8.26
CA ASN A 109 38.90 -13.46 -8.63
C ASN A 109 38.40 -12.62 -7.43
N HIS A 110 38.26 -13.19 -6.22
CA HIS A 110 37.86 -12.39 -5.05
C HIS A 110 38.98 -11.49 -4.52
N ALA A 111 40.26 -11.85 -4.71
CA ALA A 111 41.39 -10.96 -4.40
C ALA A 111 41.45 -9.76 -5.37
N ASP A 112 41.31 -10.00 -6.67
CA ASP A 112 41.31 -8.99 -7.72
C ASP A 112 40.11 -8.04 -7.56
N ARG A 113 38.91 -8.59 -7.31
CA ARG A 113 37.71 -7.81 -6.96
C ARG A 113 37.93 -6.94 -5.71
N ARG A 114 38.62 -7.45 -4.67
CA ARG A 114 38.96 -6.67 -3.46
C ARG A 114 39.95 -5.54 -3.80
N LEU A 115 41.01 -5.83 -4.54
CA LEU A 115 42.02 -4.83 -4.93
C LEU A 115 41.41 -3.70 -5.77
N PHE A 116 40.51 -4.04 -6.69
CA PHE A 116 39.73 -3.05 -7.46
C PHE A 116 38.83 -2.18 -6.57
N PHE A 117 38.15 -2.79 -5.59
CA PHE A 117 37.35 -2.03 -4.61
C PHE A 117 38.21 -1.14 -3.71
N VAL A 118 39.42 -1.56 -3.31
CA VAL A 118 40.36 -0.71 -2.56
C VAL A 118 40.77 0.49 -3.40
N ALA A 119 41.20 0.29 -4.65
CA ALA A 119 41.56 1.40 -5.55
C ALA A 119 40.37 2.38 -5.76
N ALA A 120 39.14 1.87 -5.84
CA ALA A 120 37.94 2.70 -5.96
C ALA A 120 37.53 3.42 -4.66
N LEU A 121 37.99 2.96 -3.49
CA LEU A 121 37.85 3.64 -2.21
C LEU A 121 38.95 4.70 -2.02
N ASP A 122 40.17 4.42 -2.45
CA ASP A 122 41.28 5.37 -2.43
C ASP A 122 40.99 6.58 -3.33
N GLU A 123 40.48 6.35 -4.55
CA GLU A 123 40.07 7.41 -5.50
C GLU A 123 38.82 8.19 -5.04
N MET A 124 38.01 7.61 -4.13
CA MET A 124 36.87 8.28 -3.49
C MET A 124 37.31 9.23 -2.36
N SER A 125 38.50 9.02 -1.79
CA SER A 125 38.94 9.66 -0.54
C SER A 125 39.01 11.18 -0.66
N GLY A 126 38.32 11.88 0.26
CA GLY A 126 38.18 13.33 0.28
C GLY A 126 37.17 13.89 -0.74
N LYS A 127 36.59 13.06 -1.61
CA LYS A 127 35.60 13.43 -2.64
C LYS A 127 34.19 12.93 -2.31
N GLU A 128 33.99 12.35 -1.12
CA GLU A 128 32.78 11.60 -0.73
C GLU A 128 31.52 12.46 -0.82
N LYS A 129 31.61 13.72 -0.38
CA LYS A 129 30.48 14.68 -0.37
C LYS A 129 30.09 15.10 -1.78
N GLU A 130 31.07 15.41 -2.64
CA GLU A 130 30.85 15.75 -4.05
C GLU A 130 30.21 14.58 -4.81
N LEU A 131 30.79 13.38 -4.69
CA LEU A 131 30.33 12.14 -5.32
C LEU A 131 28.91 11.77 -4.86
N ALA A 132 28.58 12.00 -3.58
CA ALA A 132 27.21 11.81 -3.08
C ALA A 132 26.21 12.84 -3.65
N THR A 133 26.66 14.05 -3.98
CA THR A 133 25.83 15.08 -4.62
C THR A 133 25.79 15.01 -6.15
N ASP A 134 26.57 14.16 -6.80
CA ASP A 134 26.59 14.06 -8.26
C ASP A 134 25.49 13.13 -8.83
N PRO A 135 24.79 13.50 -9.93
CA PRO A 135 23.75 12.67 -10.57
C PRO A 135 24.21 11.29 -11.02
N ASP A 136 25.45 11.15 -11.50
CA ASP A 136 25.96 9.87 -11.95
C ASP A 136 26.49 9.09 -10.74
N CYS A 137 27.39 9.69 -9.97
CA CYS A 137 28.19 8.99 -8.97
C CYS A 137 27.37 8.54 -7.74
N SER A 138 26.32 9.27 -7.36
CA SER A 138 25.44 8.91 -6.24
C SER A 138 24.83 7.51 -6.38
N ASN A 139 24.40 7.12 -7.58
CA ASN A 139 23.86 5.78 -7.87
C ASN A 139 24.92 4.67 -7.73
N ILE A 140 26.18 5.03 -7.97
CA ILE A 140 27.34 4.12 -7.95
C ILE A 140 27.73 3.88 -6.49
N LEU A 141 27.77 4.93 -5.66
CA LEU A 141 27.91 4.84 -4.20
C LEU A 141 26.77 4.00 -3.59
N GLU A 142 25.52 4.19 -4.02
CA GLU A 142 24.38 3.35 -3.61
C GLU A 142 24.55 1.86 -3.99
N ARG A 143 25.38 1.51 -4.98
CA ARG A 143 25.71 0.11 -5.34
C ARG A 143 26.91 -0.40 -4.56
N MET A 144 27.97 0.40 -4.47
CA MET A 144 29.21 0.07 -3.74
C MET A 144 28.92 -0.21 -2.27
N ALA A 145 28.00 0.53 -1.62
CA ALA A 145 27.61 0.34 -0.21
C ALA A 145 27.30 -1.10 0.20
N TYR A 146 26.73 -1.92 -0.69
CA TYR A 146 26.44 -3.33 -0.42
C TYR A 146 27.70 -4.22 -0.43
N SER A 147 28.73 -3.85 -1.20
CA SER A 147 29.99 -4.59 -1.33
C SER A 147 31.11 -4.03 -0.42
N MET A 148 30.99 -2.78 0.04
CA MET A 148 31.84 -2.22 1.10
C MET A 148 31.69 -3.04 2.40
N ASP A 149 32.80 -3.18 3.13
CA ASP A 149 32.84 -3.82 4.45
C ASP A 149 32.56 -2.84 5.60
N ASP A 150 32.69 -3.33 6.85
CA ASP A 150 32.43 -2.53 8.06
C ASP A 150 33.51 -1.47 8.36
N PHE A 151 34.66 -1.50 7.67
CA PHE A 151 35.65 -0.43 7.76
C PHE A 151 35.28 0.67 6.75
N ALA A 152 35.15 0.32 5.47
CA ALA A 152 34.83 1.25 4.39
C ALA A 152 33.48 1.98 4.62
N ARG A 153 32.46 1.29 5.13
CA ARG A 153 31.16 1.92 5.49
C ARG A 153 31.30 2.97 6.59
N ARG A 154 32.13 2.72 7.60
CA ARG A 154 32.37 3.65 8.71
C ARG A 154 33.18 4.85 8.23
N VAL A 155 34.27 4.64 7.49
CA VAL A 155 35.06 5.74 6.89
C VAL A 155 34.18 6.62 6.01
N PHE A 156 33.37 6.04 5.12
CA PHE A 156 32.48 6.83 4.26
C PHE A 156 31.45 7.63 5.06
N MET A 157 30.78 7.01 6.04
CA MET A 157 29.76 7.73 6.84
C MET A 157 30.37 8.79 7.77
N ASP A 158 31.56 8.56 8.33
CA ASP A 158 32.31 9.51 9.13
C ASP A 158 32.77 10.72 8.30
N ARG A 159 33.26 10.49 7.08
CA ARG A 159 33.62 11.56 6.12
C ARG A 159 32.42 12.44 5.72
N LEU A 160 31.17 11.99 5.89
CA LEU A 160 29.97 12.81 5.68
C LEU A 160 29.55 13.67 6.88
N THR A 161 30.13 13.47 8.07
CA THR A 161 29.80 14.18 9.32
C THR A 161 29.97 15.70 9.19
N GLY A 162 29.16 16.46 9.93
CA GLY A 162 29.10 17.92 9.87
C GLY A 162 28.49 18.44 8.56
N SER A 163 27.74 17.61 7.86
CA SER A 163 27.14 17.93 6.56
C SER A 163 25.86 17.14 6.25
N TYR A 164 25.42 16.25 7.15
CA TYR A 164 24.19 15.47 6.97
C TYR A 164 22.97 16.38 6.77
N LYS A 165 22.84 17.49 7.51
CA LYS A 165 21.76 18.48 7.36
C LYS A 165 21.60 19.00 5.91
N THR A 166 22.69 19.08 5.15
CA THR A 166 22.66 19.42 3.72
C THR A 166 22.40 18.19 2.86
N LEU A 167 23.13 17.09 3.11
CA LEU A 167 23.05 15.85 2.31
C LEU A 167 21.66 15.21 2.34
N VAL A 168 20.96 15.19 3.48
CA VAL A 168 19.64 14.56 3.60
C VAL A 168 18.55 15.29 2.81
N LYS A 169 18.69 16.61 2.60
CA LYS A 169 17.77 17.40 1.77
C LYS A 169 18.11 17.38 0.29
N HIS A 170 19.32 16.93 -0.09
CA HIS A 170 19.76 17.00 -1.46
C HIS A 170 19.19 15.85 -2.32
N ARG A 171 18.77 16.19 -3.55
CA ARG A 171 18.03 15.33 -4.50
C ARG A 171 18.68 13.98 -4.86
N PHE A 172 19.99 13.84 -4.64
CA PHE A 172 20.75 12.60 -4.89
C PHE A 172 21.37 12.03 -3.62
N ALA A 173 22.08 12.85 -2.84
CA ALA A 173 22.76 12.43 -1.62
C ALA A 173 21.80 11.86 -0.56
N SER A 174 20.54 12.30 -0.52
CA SER A 174 19.50 11.70 0.33
C SER A 174 19.31 10.19 0.08
N HIS A 175 19.43 9.72 -1.17
CA HIS A 175 19.37 8.30 -1.50
C HIS A 175 20.67 7.55 -1.11
N VAL A 176 21.81 8.23 -1.18
CA VAL A 176 23.10 7.71 -0.66
C VAL A 176 23.01 7.53 0.85
N CYS A 177 22.69 8.58 1.62
CA CYS A 177 22.49 8.52 3.07
C CYS A 177 21.45 7.47 3.48
N GLN A 178 20.32 7.37 2.76
CA GLN A 178 19.32 6.32 2.99
C GLN A 178 19.92 4.91 2.80
N THR A 179 20.72 4.68 1.74
CA THR A 179 21.35 3.37 1.50
C THR A 179 22.36 3.02 2.58
N PHE A 180 23.21 3.96 2.96
CA PHE A 180 24.23 3.73 3.97
C PHE A 180 23.60 3.42 5.34
N LEU A 181 22.53 4.12 5.74
CA LEU A 181 21.74 3.77 6.93
C LEU A 181 21.06 2.39 6.81
N GLU A 182 20.47 2.06 5.65
CA GLU A 182 19.86 0.75 5.40
C GLU A 182 20.87 -0.40 5.59
N VAL A 183 22.13 -0.26 5.15
CA VAL A 183 23.17 -1.30 5.32
C VAL A 183 23.95 -1.20 6.64
N ALA A 184 23.98 -0.05 7.30
CA ALA A 184 24.64 0.15 8.60
C ALA A 184 23.98 -0.69 9.71
N SER A 185 22.69 -1.03 9.57
CA SER A 185 21.98 -1.95 10.47
C SER A 185 22.73 -3.28 10.70
N ASP A 186 23.42 -3.79 9.67
CA ASP A 186 24.15 -5.06 9.76
C ASP A 186 25.52 -4.88 10.39
N THR A 187 26.15 -3.72 10.17
CA THR A 187 27.41 -3.31 10.80
C THR A 187 27.20 -3.14 12.31
N VAL A 188 26.20 -2.36 12.73
CA VAL A 188 25.81 -2.20 14.14
C VAL A 188 25.52 -3.55 14.80
N ALA A 189 24.78 -4.44 14.13
CA ALA A 189 24.50 -5.77 14.67
C ALA A 189 25.77 -6.65 14.81
N ARG A 190 26.84 -6.41 14.03
CA ARG A 190 28.15 -7.06 14.19
C ARG A 190 28.96 -6.42 15.34
N GLU A 191 28.97 -5.10 15.45
CA GLU A 191 29.59 -4.36 16.56
C GLU A 191 29.00 -4.77 17.92
N CYS A 192 27.67 -4.90 18.02
CA CYS A 192 26.98 -5.41 19.22
C CYS A 192 27.36 -6.85 19.60
N ARG A 193 28.00 -7.61 18.71
CA ARG A 193 28.55 -8.96 18.97
C ARG A 193 30.07 -8.96 19.19
N GLY A 194 30.71 -7.79 19.26
CA GLY A 194 32.17 -7.66 19.35
C GLY A 194 32.90 -8.00 18.05
N ILE A 195 32.18 -8.12 16.92
CA ILE A 195 32.77 -8.40 15.61
C ILE A 195 33.16 -7.06 14.97
N LEU A 196 34.41 -6.67 15.16
CA LEU A 196 35.01 -5.48 14.57
C LEU A 196 35.99 -5.87 13.43
N PRO A 197 36.06 -5.11 12.33
CA PRO A 197 37.10 -5.31 11.33
C PRO A 197 38.47 -4.96 11.92
N PRO A 198 39.57 -5.63 11.49
CA PRO A 198 40.90 -5.30 11.96
C PRO A 198 41.27 -3.87 11.56
N ASN A 199 41.65 -3.04 12.53
CA ASN A 199 42.09 -1.68 12.29
C ASN A 199 43.44 -1.69 11.53
N PRO A 200 43.56 -1.06 10.34
CA PRO A 200 44.85 -0.93 9.65
C PRO A 200 45.82 -0.13 10.52
N ALA A 201 46.85 -0.80 11.03
CA ALA A 201 47.70 -0.32 12.13
C ALA A 201 48.73 0.77 11.74
N SER A 202 48.39 1.67 10.82
CA SER A 202 49.33 2.63 10.23
C SER A 202 48.71 3.92 9.67
N SER A 203 47.47 4.29 10.02
CA SER A 203 46.87 5.57 9.62
C SER A 203 47.31 6.71 10.55
N SER A 204 47.67 7.86 9.99
CA SER A 204 47.94 9.10 10.74
C SER A 204 46.68 9.93 11.02
N GLU A 205 45.51 9.45 10.61
CA GLU A 205 44.23 10.19 10.62
C GLU A 205 43.38 9.97 11.89
N GLY A 206 43.87 9.20 12.87
CA GLY A 206 43.18 8.97 14.15
C GLY A 206 42.47 7.62 14.26
N GLU A 207 41.61 7.48 15.28
CA GLU A 207 40.86 6.26 15.57
C GLU A 207 39.44 6.35 15.01
N LEU A 208 39.08 5.43 14.11
CA LEU A 208 37.78 5.41 13.45
C LEU A 208 36.67 4.93 14.40
N MET A 209 35.74 5.84 14.72
CA MET A 209 34.58 5.61 15.58
C MET A 209 33.73 4.40 15.14
N LEU A 210 33.01 3.78 16.08
CA LEU A 210 32.08 2.70 15.75
C LEU A 210 30.87 3.24 14.98
N MET A 211 30.26 2.40 14.15
CA MET A 211 29.05 2.72 13.40
C MET A 211 27.92 3.16 14.35
N LYS A 212 27.81 2.53 15.53
CA LYS A 212 26.85 2.99 16.55
C LYS A 212 27.05 4.45 16.96
N ASP A 213 28.28 4.94 17.05
CA ASP A 213 28.61 6.28 17.55
C ASP A 213 28.45 7.31 16.42
N ILE A 214 28.87 6.97 15.19
CA ILE A 214 28.58 7.74 13.96
C ILE A 214 27.06 7.94 13.80
N ILE A 215 26.24 6.91 14.08
CA ILE A 215 24.77 7.03 14.04
C ILE A 215 24.24 7.98 15.13
N LEU A 216 24.84 8.01 16.33
CA LEU A 216 24.45 8.94 17.39
C LEU A 216 24.80 10.39 17.02
N ASP A 217 25.96 10.63 16.41
CA ASP A 217 26.36 11.96 15.92
C ASP A 217 25.48 12.44 14.76
N ILE A 218 25.11 11.57 13.81
CA ILE A 218 24.09 11.86 12.80
C ILE A 218 22.76 12.26 13.46
N CYS A 219 22.37 11.57 14.55
CA CYS A 219 21.13 11.89 15.25
C CYS A 219 21.20 13.25 15.96
N GLU A 220 22.34 13.64 16.50
CA GLU A 220 22.51 14.95 17.15
C GLU A 220 22.62 16.09 16.11
N GLU A 221 23.33 15.89 14.99
CA GLU A 221 23.40 16.87 13.89
C GLU A 221 22.01 17.19 13.30
N LEU A 222 21.16 16.16 13.18
CA LEU A 222 19.80 16.30 12.66
C LEU A 222 18.75 16.70 13.73
N SER A 223 19.09 16.69 15.01
CA SER A 223 18.14 16.95 16.09
C SER A 223 17.54 18.36 16.14
N PRO A 224 18.27 19.45 15.84
CA PRO A 224 17.70 20.81 15.89
C PRO A 224 16.61 21.06 14.84
N ASP A 225 16.74 20.44 13.67
CA ASP A 225 15.86 20.64 12.50
C ASP A 225 14.89 19.47 12.27
N PHE A 226 14.86 18.46 13.14
CA PHE A 226 14.12 17.22 12.92
C PHE A 226 12.62 17.43 12.57
N SER A 227 12.01 18.47 13.14
CA SER A 227 10.61 18.86 12.89
C SER A 227 10.36 19.49 11.51
N SER A 228 11.36 20.11 10.87
CA SER A 228 11.23 20.61 9.49
C SER A 228 11.72 19.57 8.47
N LEU A 229 12.79 18.83 8.80
CA LEU A 229 13.33 17.75 7.97
C LEU A 229 12.35 16.58 7.74
N ILE A 230 11.36 16.38 8.61
CA ILE A 230 10.31 15.37 8.39
C ILE A 230 9.26 15.79 7.34
N MET A 231 9.14 17.09 7.06
CA MET A 231 8.27 17.66 6.03
C MET A 231 8.98 17.77 4.66
N ASP A 232 10.32 17.80 4.66
CA ASP A 232 11.14 17.86 3.45
C ASP A 232 10.94 16.61 2.54
N PRO A 233 10.79 16.81 1.21
CA PRO A 233 10.48 15.74 0.26
C PRO A 233 11.61 14.70 0.10
N PHE A 234 12.84 15.03 0.48
CA PHE A 234 14.01 14.15 0.44
C PHE A 234 14.38 13.65 1.84
N ALA A 235 14.57 14.56 2.79
CA ALA A 235 15.09 14.23 4.13
C ALA A 235 14.13 13.34 4.92
N SER A 236 12.82 13.47 4.71
CA SER A 236 11.84 12.61 5.36
C SER A 236 12.03 11.11 5.03
N HIS A 237 12.64 10.76 3.89
CA HIS A 237 13.03 9.38 3.60
C HIS A 237 14.27 8.92 4.38
N VAL A 238 15.24 9.81 4.58
CA VAL A 238 16.43 9.51 5.39
C VAL A 238 16.06 9.38 6.86
N LEU A 239 15.21 10.26 7.41
CA LEU A 239 14.75 10.16 8.80
C LEU A 239 13.98 8.85 9.09
N ARG A 240 13.24 8.32 8.10
CA ARG A 240 12.62 6.98 8.21
C ARG A 240 13.66 5.87 8.31
N ALA A 241 14.80 5.99 7.61
CA ALA A 241 15.92 5.06 7.76
C ALA A 241 16.61 5.21 9.11
N VAL A 242 16.86 6.43 9.60
CA VAL A 242 17.39 6.69 10.96
C VAL A 242 16.52 6.02 12.03
N LEU A 243 15.20 6.27 12.01
CA LEU A 243 14.27 5.65 12.97
C LEU A 243 14.20 4.12 12.85
N ALA A 244 14.38 3.56 11.65
CA ALA A 244 14.46 2.12 11.46
C ALA A 244 15.75 1.50 12.03
N VAL A 245 16.89 2.18 11.89
CA VAL A 245 18.18 1.77 12.47
C VAL A 245 18.17 1.88 14.01
N LEU A 246 17.54 2.93 14.55
CA LEU A 246 17.40 3.12 16.00
C LEU A 246 16.41 2.14 16.66
N SER A 247 15.50 1.52 15.92
CA SER A 247 14.43 0.66 16.47
C SER A 247 13.94 -0.41 15.48
N PRO A 248 14.81 -1.32 14.97
CA PRO A 248 14.47 -2.26 13.92
C PRO A 248 13.41 -3.29 14.33
N HIS A 249 13.25 -3.53 15.64
CA HIS A 249 12.19 -4.37 16.20
C HIS A 249 10.78 -3.79 15.99
N LEU A 250 10.64 -2.48 15.72
CA LEU A 250 9.38 -1.84 15.32
C LEU A 250 9.14 -1.88 13.81
N PHE A 251 10.17 -2.22 13.01
CA PHE A 251 10.14 -2.22 11.54
C PHE A 251 10.70 -3.53 10.94
N PRO A 252 10.06 -4.70 11.15
CA PRO A 252 10.57 -5.98 10.64
C PRO A 252 10.78 -6.00 9.11
N LEU A 253 11.96 -6.44 8.70
CA LEU A 253 12.46 -6.40 7.32
C LEU A 253 11.71 -7.30 6.32
N GLU A 254 10.83 -8.19 6.80
CA GLU A 254 9.87 -8.91 5.94
C GLU A 254 9.00 -7.96 5.11
N GLN A 255 8.81 -6.71 5.56
CA GLN A 255 8.40 -5.62 4.68
C GLN A 255 9.55 -5.19 3.77
N LYS A 256 9.76 -5.98 2.69
CA LYS A 256 10.69 -5.75 1.57
C LYS A 256 11.07 -4.28 1.40
N SER A 257 12.39 -3.99 1.38
CA SER A 257 13.05 -2.66 1.34
C SER A 257 12.35 -1.52 0.59
N SER A 258 11.58 -1.83 -0.45
CA SER A 258 10.52 -0.99 -1.04
C SER A 258 9.56 -0.28 -0.06
N ALA A 259 9.51 -0.63 1.24
CA ALA A 259 8.65 -0.01 2.24
C ALA A 259 9.17 1.36 2.74
N LEU A 260 10.48 1.55 2.88
CA LEU A 260 11.09 2.82 3.35
C LEU A 260 11.40 3.79 2.20
N ARG A 261 11.59 3.27 0.99
CA ARG A 261 11.86 4.05 -0.23
C ARG A 261 10.57 4.51 -0.90
N SER A 262 10.62 5.67 -1.57
CA SER A 262 9.50 6.10 -2.42
C SER A 262 9.27 5.10 -3.56
N LYS A 263 8.01 4.91 -3.99
CA LYS A 263 7.70 4.01 -5.13
C LYS A 263 8.45 4.40 -6.41
N LYS A 264 8.75 5.69 -6.59
CA LYS A 264 9.55 6.22 -7.70
C LYS A 264 11.01 5.77 -7.58
N SER A 265 11.63 5.91 -6.41
CA SER A 265 13.00 5.45 -6.12
C SER A 265 13.12 3.93 -6.25
N ALA A 266 12.19 3.16 -5.67
CA ALA A 266 12.16 1.71 -5.79
C ALA A 266 12.01 1.22 -7.25
N ALA A 267 11.11 1.84 -8.04
CA ALA A 267 10.94 1.53 -9.46
C ALA A 267 12.11 2.03 -10.34
N TYR A 268 12.90 3.00 -9.87
CA TYR A 268 14.12 3.45 -10.52
C TYR A 268 15.29 2.48 -10.22
N LYS A 269 15.54 2.13 -8.95
CA LYS A 269 16.55 1.11 -8.59
C LYS A 269 16.28 -0.24 -9.24
N ALA A 270 15.01 -0.66 -9.36
CA ALA A 270 14.65 -1.89 -10.09
C ALA A 270 15.00 -1.88 -11.60
N ARG A 271 15.37 -0.73 -12.17
CA ARG A 271 15.91 -0.58 -13.55
C ARG A 271 17.43 -0.47 -13.60
N GLN A 272 18.10 -0.30 -12.45
CA GLN A 272 19.56 -0.17 -12.33
C GLN A 272 20.27 -1.52 -12.07
N GLY A 273 19.57 -2.64 -12.24
CA GLY A 273 20.12 -3.99 -12.11
C GLY A 273 20.12 -4.51 -10.67
N SER A 274 21.04 -5.44 -10.38
CA SER A 274 21.20 -6.05 -9.06
C SER A 274 21.77 -5.05 -8.04
N MET A 275 21.28 -5.08 -6.80
CA MET A 275 21.83 -4.29 -5.69
C MET A 275 22.24 -5.26 -4.57
N LYS A 276 23.25 -6.10 -4.88
CA LYS A 276 23.81 -7.13 -4.00
C LYS A 276 25.32 -6.93 -3.84
N SER A 277 25.90 -7.47 -2.78
CA SER A 277 27.35 -7.57 -2.62
C SER A 277 27.96 -8.46 -3.71
N VAL A 278 29.10 -8.05 -4.27
CA VAL A 278 29.95 -8.88 -5.14
C VAL A 278 30.74 -9.94 -4.35
N PHE A 279 30.86 -9.76 -3.04
CA PHE A 279 31.62 -10.63 -2.13
C PHE A 279 30.76 -11.59 -1.32
N SER A 280 29.43 -11.61 -1.53
CA SER A 280 28.53 -12.55 -0.87
C SER A 280 28.18 -13.71 -1.78
N GLU A 281 28.76 -14.87 -1.49
CA GLU A 281 28.30 -16.15 -2.05
C GLU A 281 26.82 -16.40 -1.75
N ALA A 282 26.20 -17.29 -2.53
CA ALA A 282 24.82 -17.72 -2.33
C ALA A 282 24.66 -18.72 -1.18
N GLN A 283 25.13 -18.36 0.02
CA GLN A 283 24.89 -19.15 1.23
C GLN A 283 23.38 -19.29 1.48
N PRO A 284 22.89 -20.47 1.91
CA PRO A 284 21.47 -20.67 2.18
C PRO A 284 21.01 -19.69 3.27
N THR A 285 19.83 -19.10 3.07
CA THR A 285 19.28 -18.09 3.99
C THR A 285 19.05 -18.69 5.38
N GLN A 286 20.03 -18.50 6.26
CA GLN A 286 19.81 -18.65 7.70
C GLN A 286 18.67 -17.69 8.11
N PRO A 287 17.80 -18.07 9.06
CA PRO A 287 16.74 -17.17 9.52
C PRO A 287 17.36 -15.87 10.02
N GLU A 288 16.88 -14.71 9.54
CA GLU A 288 17.46 -13.41 9.88
C GLU A 288 17.51 -13.24 11.39
N ALA A 289 18.72 -13.30 11.96
CA ALA A 289 18.92 -13.12 13.39
C ALA A 289 18.44 -11.71 13.78
N VAL A 290 17.56 -11.64 14.78
CA VAL A 290 16.93 -10.39 15.24
C VAL A 290 18.00 -9.31 15.44
N LYS A 291 17.96 -8.26 14.61
CA LYS A 291 19.04 -7.27 14.54
C LYS A 291 19.18 -6.56 15.88
N THR A 292 20.26 -6.92 16.58
CA THR A 292 20.62 -6.39 17.90
C THR A 292 21.02 -4.93 17.77
N THR A 293 20.50 -4.07 18.64
CA THR A 293 20.85 -2.64 18.69
C THR A 293 21.47 -2.25 20.03
N PRO A 294 22.35 -1.24 20.06
CA PRO A 294 22.87 -0.66 21.29
C PRO A 294 21.74 -0.11 22.18
N PRO A 295 21.83 -0.21 23.51
CA PRO A 295 20.84 0.37 24.42
C PRO A 295 20.71 1.90 24.28
N GLU A 296 21.76 2.59 23.83
CA GLU A 296 21.82 4.03 23.60
C GLU A 296 20.83 4.53 22.51
N PHE A 297 20.45 3.67 21.56
CA PHE A 297 19.56 4.03 20.45
C PHE A 297 18.11 4.31 20.89
N SER A 298 17.62 3.60 21.90
CA SER A 298 16.23 3.73 22.37
C SER A 298 15.91 5.11 22.99
N PRO A 299 16.75 5.67 23.90
CA PRO A 299 16.65 7.06 24.32
C PRO A 299 16.58 8.08 23.18
N VAL A 300 17.37 7.88 22.10
CA VAL A 300 17.41 8.81 20.95
C VAL A 300 16.13 8.70 20.09
N ALA A 301 15.63 7.48 19.84
CA ALA A 301 14.33 7.30 19.19
C ALA A 301 13.20 7.96 20.00
N VAL A 302 13.25 7.89 21.34
CA VAL A 302 12.30 8.58 22.23
C VAL A 302 12.49 10.11 22.21
N LYS A 303 13.73 10.62 22.12
CA LYS A 303 14.02 12.06 21.93
C LYS A 303 13.33 12.59 20.67
N PHE A 304 13.49 11.92 19.53
CA PHE A 304 12.83 12.30 18.29
C PHE A 304 11.29 12.24 18.37
N VAL A 305 10.71 11.18 18.95
CA VAL A 305 9.25 11.07 19.10
C VAL A 305 8.67 12.14 20.04
N LYS A 306 9.44 12.63 21.02
CA LYS A 306 9.06 13.79 21.84
C LYS A 306 9.12 15.09 21.02
N VAL A 307 10.25 15.38 20.39
CA VAL A 307 10.46 16.57 19.53
C VAL A 307 9.34 16.72 18.49
N LEU A 308 8.93 15.63 17.83
CA LEU A 308 7.79 15.67 16.90
C LEU A 308 6.45 16.01 17.59
N ARG A 309 6.18 15.48 18.79
CA ARG A 309 4.92 15.73 19.52
C ARG A 309 4.86 17.10 20.20
N GLU A 310 6.02 17.70 20.47
CA GLU A 310 6.17 18.99 21.12
C GLU A 310 6.16 20.14 20.10
N ASN A 311 6.69 19.90 18.88
CA ASN A 311 6.84 20.94 17.84
C ASN A 311 5.84 20.87 16.66
N LEU A 312 5.08 19.77 16.48
CA LEU A 312 4.19 19.60 15.33
C LEU A 312 2.78 19.13 15.75
N GLY A 313 1.78 19.98 15.59
CA GLY A 313 0.39 19.57 15.70
C GLY A 313 -0.01 18.67 14.53
N ALA A 314 -0.68 17.55 14.82
CA ALA A 314 -1.08 16.60 13.78
C ALA A 314 -2.16 17.15 12.83
N ASN A 315 -2.77 18.30 13.14
CA ASN A 315 -3.59 19.06 12.19
C ASN A 315 -2.73 19.93 11.27
N GLU A 316 -1.78 20.70 11.82
CA GLU A 316 -0.87 21.58 11.04
C GLU A 316 -0.14 20.79 9.95
N VAL A 317 0.48 19.67 10.30
CA VAL A 317 1.19 18.76 9.37
C VAL A 317 0.31 18.31 8.19
N ILE A 318 -0.99 18.13 8.41
CA ILE A 318 -1.93 17.68 7.37
C ILE A 318 -2.47 18.85 6.53
N LEU A 319 -2.57 20.05 7.11
CA LEU A 319 -2.94 21.28 6.41
C LEU A 319 -1.78 21.75 5.51
N GLU A 320 -0.58 21.87 6.07
CA GLU A 320 0.66 22.22 5.38
C GLU A 320 0.95 21.22 4.25
N GLY A 321 0.92 19.91 4.53
CA GLY A 321 1.14 18.85 3.54
C GLY A 321 0.09 18.76 2.41
N LEU A 322 -0.95 19.61 2.44
CA LEU A 322 -1.96 19.76 1.39
C LEU A 322 -2.12 21.21 0.91
N ASN A 323 -1.23 22.12 1.32
CA ASN A 323 -1.31 23.56 1.06
C ASN A 323 -2.71 24.14 1.36
N LEU A 324 -3.33 23.71 2.47
CA LEU A 324 -4.59 24.28 2.98
C LEU A 324 -4.26 25.43 3.93
N SER A 325 -4.79 26.61 3.66
CA SER A 325 -4.60 27.75 4.56
C SER A 325 -5.38 27.58 5.87
N GLU A 326 -5.05 28.43 6.84
CA GLU A 326 -5.81 28.52 8.11
C GLU A 326 -7.20 29.16 7.94
N ASP A 327 -7.56 29.67 6.77
CA ASP A 327 -8.83 30.34 6.52
C ASP A 327 -10.02 29.39 6.69
N ASP A 328 -11.10 29.88 7.32
CA ASP A 328 -12.30 29.06 7.60
C ASP A 328 -12.91 28.41 6.33
N GLU A 329 -12.79 29.02 5.15
CA GLU A 329 -13.25 28.40 3.90
C GLU A 329 -12.35 27.26 3.41
N GLU A 330 -11.04 27.31 3.67
CA GLU A 330 -10.11 26.24 3.31
C GLU A 330 -10.15 25.09 4.31
N ARG A 331 -10.30 25.40 5.61
CA ARG A 331 -10.53 24.38 6.66
C ARG A 331 -11.71 23.47 6.34
N LYS A 332 -12.77 23.98 5.69
CA LYS A 332 -13.91 23.18 5.21
C LYS A 332 -13.53 22.17 4.12
N LEU A 333 -12.49 22.43 3.33
CA LEU A 333 -12.00 21.55 2.27
C LEU A 333 -11.10 20.41 2.77
N LEU A 334 -10.73 20.37 4.06
CA LEU A 334 -9.88 19.34 4.67
C LEU A 334 -10.31 17.91 4.29
N VAL A 335 -11.56 17.52 4.53
CA VAL A 335 -12.05 16.18 4.20
C VAL A 335 -12.05 15.93 2.69
N PRO A 336 -12.61 16.81 1.83
CA PRO A 336 -12.50 16.67 0.38
C PRO A 336 -11.08 16.50 -0.16
N CYS A 337 -10.11 17.26 0.35
CA CYS A 337 -8.70 17.25 -0.08
C CYS A 337 -7.96 16.02 0.45
N VAL A 338 -7.97 15.77 1.76
CA VAL A 338 -7.32 14.61 2.40
C VAL A 338 -7.83 13.30 1.79
N LEU A 339 -9.15 13.16 1.60
CA LEU A 339 -9.76 11.95 1.03
C LEU A 339 -9.27 11.64 -0.40
N ARG A 340 -8.77 12.64 -1.13
CA ARG A 340 -8.27 12.51 -2.51
C ARG A 340 -6.75 12.57 -2.62
N LEU A 341 -6.06 13.04 -1.57
CA LEU A 341 -4.63 13.38 -1.57
C LEU A 341 -4.29 14.45 -2.62
N LEU A 342 -5.13 15.49 -2.69
CA LEU A 342 -4.95 16.67 -3.55
C LEU A 342 -4.73 17.91 -2.68
N THR A 343 -3.94 18.86 -3.19
CA THR A 343 -3.79 20.17 -2.56
C THR A 343 -5.10 20.97 -2.61
N ALA A 344 -5.22 22.03 -1.80
CA ALA A 344 -6.35 22.97 -1.87
C ALA A 344 -6.59 23.48 -3.30
N GLU A 345 -5.52 23.86 -4.01
CA GLU A 345 -5.57 24.27 -5.41
C GLU A 345 -6.01 23.14 -6.35
N ASP A 346 -5.37 21.97 -6.28
CA ASP A 346 -5.59 20.90 -7.25
C ASP A 346 -6.95 20.25 -7.07
N TYR A 347 -7.49 20.24 -5.84
CA TYR A 347 -8.89 19.91 -5.60
C TYR A 347 -9.85 20.91 -6.25
N LYS A 348 -9.60 22.22 -6.14
CA LYS A 348 -10.43 23.25 -6.81
C LYS A 348 -10.37 23.09 -8.34
N LYS A 349 -9.17 22.93 -8.92
CA LYS A 349 -8.94 22.67 -10.35
C LYS A 349 -9.69 21.41 -10.80
N ALA A 350 -9.58 20.31 -10.05
CA ALA A 350 -10.26 19.05 -10.33
C ALA A 350 -11.79 19.16 -10.24
N LYS A 351 -12.34 19.86 -9.22
CA LYS A 351 -13.80 20.06 -9.07
C LYS A 351 -14.38 20.85 -10.25
N ILE A 352 -13.68 21.90 -10.72
CA ILE A 352 -14.09 22.67 -11.91
C ILE A 352 -14.01 21.81 -13.19
N ALA A 353 -12.90 21.06 -13.37
CA ALA A 353 -12.72 20.19 -14.52
C ALA A 353 -13.76 19.04 -14.57
N HIS A 354 -14.15 18.50 -13.41
CA HIS A 354 -15.20 17.48 -13.32
C HIS A 354 -16.59 18.06 -13.56
N ALA A 355 -16.90 19.26 -13.04
CA ALA A 355 -18.17 19.95 -13.31
C ALA A 355 -18.33 20.36 -14.79
N SER A 356 -17.23 20.41 -15.54
CA SER A 356 -17.22 20.74 -16.97
C SER A 356 -17.36 19.51 -17.89
N GLN A 357 -17.42 18.28 -17.35
CA GLN A 357 -17.61 17.07 -18.14
C GLN A 357 -19.11 16.78 -18.35
N PRO A 358 -19.54 16.41 -19.57
CA PRO A 358 -20.91 15.99 -19.80
C PRO A 358 -21.19 14.68 -19.06
N GLU A 359 -22.37 14.56 -18.46
CA GLU A 359 -22.80 13.35 -17.76
C GLU A 359 -22.73 12.13 -18.70
N LYS A 360 -21.93 11.13 -18.32
CA LYS A 360 -21.89 9.84 -19.00
C LYS A 360 -23.16 9.08 -18.62
N GLN A 361 -23.97 8.71 -19.61
CA GLN A 361 -25.23 7.99 -19.38
C GLN A 361 -24.96 6.65 -18.65
N PRO A 362 -25.83 6.19 -17.73
CA PRO A 362 -25.50 5.10 -16.79
C PRO A 362 -25.46 3.67 -17.37
N GLU A 363 -25.38 3.50 -18.69
CA GLU A 363 -25.46 2.19 -19.34
C GLU A 363 -24.10 1.44 -19.33
N GLU A 364 -24.18 0.10 -19.44
CA GLU A 364 -23.03 -0.83 -19.50
C GLU A 364 -22.13 -1.02 -18.23
N ALA A 365 -22.64 -0.76 -17.02
CA ALA A 365 -21.97 -1.14 -15.75
C ALA A 365 -21.73 -2.66 -15.54
N GLY A 366 -21.97 -3.51 -16.56
CA GLY A 366 -22.06 -4.97 -16.45
C GLY A 366 -20.84 -5.80 -16.86
N ARG A 367 -19.93 -5.31 -17.72
CA ARG A 367 -19.00 -6.22 -18.45
C ARG A 367 -17.48 -6.10 -18.23
N PHE A 368 -16.94 -5.02 -17.67
CA PHE A 368 -15.46 -4.82 -17.59
C PHE A 368 -14.87 -4.72 -16.16
N ARG A 369 -15.27 -5.63 -15.25
CA ARG A 369 -14.83 -5.62 -13.83
C ARG A 369 -13.32 -5.73 -13.55
N ARG A 370 -12.45 -5.96 -14.54
CA ARG A 370 -10.98 -6.01 -14.34
C ARG A 370 -10.30 -4.63 -14.36
N ASN A 371 -10.80 -3.64 -15.12
CA ASN A 371 -10.10 -2.36 -15.28
C ASN A 371 -10.56 -1.24 -14.33
N VAL A 372 -11.77 -1.32 -13.77
CA VAL A 372 -12.35 -0.29 -12.88
C VAL A 372 -11.42 0.13 -11.73
N ARG A 373 -10.54 -0.76 -11.24
CA ARG A 373 -9.56 -0.44 -10.18
C ARG A 373 -8.36 0.38 -10.67
N ALA A 374 -7.99 0.28 -11.95
CA ALA A 374 -6.98 1.16 -12.56
C ALA A 374 -7.59 2.53 -12.85
N GLU A 375 -8.74 2.57 -13.51
CA GLU A 375 -9.46 3.81 -13.87
C GLU A 375 -9.77 4.66 -12.62
N ARG A 376 -10.23 4.05 -11.52
CA ARG A 376 -10.48 4.74 -10.23
C ARG A 376 -9.20 5.13 -9.47
N ASN A 377 -8.05 4.57 -9.81
CA ASN A 377 -6.76 5.08 -9.32
C ASN A 377 -6.32 6.31 -10.11
N GLU A 378 -6.58 6.35 -11.41
CA GLU A 378 -6.20 7.43 -12.33
C GLU A 378 -7.08 8.69 -12.20
N ASP A 379 -8.38 8.56 -11.93
CA ASP A 379 -9.27 9.71 -11.64
C ASP A 379 -8.80 10.48 -10.38
N PRO A 380 -8.43 11.77 -10.47
CA PRO A 380 -8.06 12.59 -9.30
C PRO A 380 -9.21 12.77 -8.30
N MET A 381 -10.47 12.76 -8.75
CA MET A 381 -11.63 13.03 -7.92
C MET A 381 -12.11 11.80 -7.11
N ALA A 382 -11.59 10.61 -7.41
CA ALA A 382 -11.93 9.36 -6.74
C ALA A 382 -11.31 9.24 -5.32
N PRO A 383 -12.09 8.92 -4.27
CA PRO A 383 -11.58 8.69 -2.91
C PRO A 383 -10.46 7.64 -2.80
N LYS A 384 -9.30 8.06 -2.28
CA LYS A 384 -8.09 7.25 -2.13
C LYS A 384 -7.99 6.63 -0.73
N THR A 385 -7.54 5.38 -0.64
CA THR A 385 -7.56 4.60 0.62
C THR A 385 -6.73 5.23 1.74
N GLN A 386 -5.57 5.82 1.43
CA GLN A 386 -4.71 6.42 2.47
C GLN A 386 -5.36 7.67 3.09
N GLY A 387 -6.00 8.51 2.27
CA GLY A 387 -6.77 9.66 2.76
C GLY A 387 -7.91 9.26 3.70
N ALA A 388 -8.66 8.22 3.33
CA ALA A 388 -9.71 7.69 4.21
C ALA A 388 -9.16 7.07 5.51
N ILE A 389 -7.97 6.45 5.50
CA ILE A 389 -7.32 5.93 6.72
C ILE A 389 -6.81 7.07 7.60
N LEU A 390 -6.27 8.14 7.01
CA LEU A 390 -5.81 9.33 7.72
C LEU A 390 -6.98 10.03 8.45
N LEU A 391 -8.09 10.28 7.75
CA LEU A 391 -9.30 10.86 8.36
C LEU A 391 -9.90 9.97 9.46
N GLN A 392 -9.94 8.65 9.26
CA GLN A 392 -10.33 7.70 10.32
C GLN A 392 -9.40 7.75 11.55
N SER A 393 -8.13 8.07 11.36
CA SER A 393 -7.15 8.19 12.44
C SER A 393 -7.31 9.51 13.19
N MET A 394 -7.48 10.64 12.47
CA MET A 394 -7.83 11.93 13.06
C MET A 394 -9.11 11.87 13.89
N LEU A 395 -10.16 11.18 13.41
CA LEU A 395 -11.42 10.99 14.15
C LEU A 395 -11.27 10.16 15.44
N ARG A 396 -10.18 9.38 15.59
CA ARG A 396 -9.87 8.62 16.82
C ARG A 396 -9.05 9.43 17.83
N LEU A 397 -8.36 10.47 17.40
CA LEU A 397 -7.68 11.41 18.30
C LEU A 397 -8.71 12.28 19.06
N PRO A 398 -8.35 12.82 20.23
CA PRO A 398 -9.16 13.82 20.92
C PRO A 398 -9.15 15.17 20.19
N GLN A 399 -10.00 16.10 20.64
CA GLN A 399 -9.94 17.51 20.21
C GLN A 399 -8.53 18.09 20.47
N PRO A 400 -8.01 18.98 19.62
CA PRO A 400 -8.66 19.61 18.45
C PRO A 400 -8.66 18.74 17.17
N HIS A 401 -8.00 17.58 17.16
CA HIS A 401 -7.71 16.83 15.94
C HIS A 401 -8.97 16.31 15.22
N ASN A 402 -9.87 15.67 15.96
CA ASN A 402 -11.12 15.19 15.38
C ASN A 402 -12.09 16.34 15.03
N GLN A 403 -11.97 17.50 15.68
CA GLN A 403 -12.87 18.63 15.52
C GLN A 403 -12.79 19.20 14.10
N ALA A 404 -11.57 19.44 13.58
CA ALA A 404 -11.35 19.92 12.21
C ALA A 404 -12.00 19.00 11.15
N VAL A 405 -11.95 17.68 11.35
CA VAL A 405 -12.61 16.71 10.47
C VAL A 405 -14.14 16.78 10.59
N LEU A 406 -14.68 16.91 11.80
CA LEU A 406 -16.12 17.00 12.05
C LEU A 406 -16.73 18.30 11.52
N ASP A 407 -15.98 19.40 11.54
CA ASP A 407 -16.39 20.70 11.00
C ASP A 407 -16.31 20.72 9.46
N SER A 408 -15.30 20.08 8.87
CA SER A 408 -15.22 19.86 7.43
C SER A 408 -16.35 18.95 6.91
N ILE A 409 -16.66 17.83 7.58
CA ILE A 409 -17.86 17.00 7.25
C ILE A 409 -19.13 17.85 7.39
N SER A 410 -19.22 18.66 8.46
CA SER A 410 -20.36 19.54 8.75
C SER A 410 -20.62 20.63 7.71
N ALA A 411 -19.64 20.93 6.84
CA ALA A 411 -19.73 21.91 5.78
C ALA A 411 -20.09 21.29 4.40
N LEU A 412 -20.07 19.96 4.28
CA LEU A 412 -20.47 19.27 3.06
C LEU A 412 -22.00 19.31 2.89
N THR A 413 -22.45 19.53 1.65
CA THR A 413 -23.86 19.38 1.30
C THR A 413 -24.32 17.94 1.56
N VAL A 414 -25.63 17.74 1.83
CA VAL A 414 -26.14 16.40 2.16
C VAL A 414 -25.96 15.44 0.98
N ASP A 415 -26.05 15.92 -0.26
CA ASP A 415 -25.77 15.16 -1.47
C ASP A 415 -24.28 14.73 -1.57
N GLU A 416 -23.33 15.61 -1.20
CA GLU A 416 -21.90 15.25 -1.09
C GLU A 416 -21.65 14.23 0.03
N GLN A 417 -22.38 14.32 1.16
CA GLN A 417 -22.30 13.33 2.23
C GLN A 417 -22.89 11.97 1.83
N ILE A 418 -23.96 11.95 1.04
CA ILE A 418 -24.55 10.72 0.47
C ILE A 418 -23.58 10.09 -0.55
N ALA A 419 -22.97 10.90 -1.42
CA ALA A 419 -21.94 10.41 -2.34
C ALA A 419 -20.73 9.79 -1.59
N MET A 420 -20.34 10.36 -0.44
CA MET A 420 -19.36 9.73 0.45
C MET A 420 -19.87 8.43 1.09
N ALA A 421 -21.14 8.36 1.47
CA ALA A 421 -21.73 7.16 2.08
C ALA A 421 -21.89 5.99 1.10
N HIS A 422 -22.07 6.27 -0.19
CA HIS A 422 -22.16 5.26 -1.26
C HIS A 422 -20.78 4.76 -1.73
N ASP A 423 -19.72 5.54 -1.51
CA ASP A 423 -18.36 5.16 -1.90
C ASP A 423 -17.72 4.14 -0.93
N VAL A 424 -17.17 3.06 -1.48
CA VAL A 424 -16.55 1.94 -0.73
C VAL A 424 -15.37 2.38 0.15
N THR A 425 -14.69 3.46 -0.22
CA THR A 425 -13.54 4.03 0.49
C THR A 425 -13.98 5.12 1.47
N ALA A 426 -14.78 6.09 1.01
CA ALA A 426 -15.14 7.27 1.79
C ALA A 426 -16.15 6.98 2.91
N SER A 427 -17.04 6.01 2.73
CA SER A 427 -18.01 5.60 3.75
C SER A 427 -17.34 5.15 5.06
N ARG A 428 -16.06 4.74 5.01
CA ARG A 428 -15.26 4.39 6.19
C ARG A 428 -14.88 5.57 7.07
N VAL A 429 -14.84 6.78 6.52
CA VAL A 429 -14.72 8.02 7.31
C VAL A 429 -16.01 8.25 8.09
N LEU A 430 -17.16 8.08 7.44
CA LEU A 430 -18.49 8.24 8.06
C LEU A 430 -18.79 7.14 9.10
N ASP A 431 -18.39 5.88 8.83
CA ASP A 431 -18.38 4.80 9.82
C ASP A 431 -17.63 5.26 11.10
N ALA A 432 -16.44 5.83 10.96
CA ALA A 432 -15.62 6.26 12.10
C ALA A 432 -16.16 7.48 12.86
N VAL A 433 -17.00 8.34 12.26
CA VAL A 433 -17.72 9.40 13.00
C VAL A 433 -18.62 8.77 14.07
N LEU A 434 -19.29 7.65 13.74
CA LEU A 434 -20.18 6.95 14.66
C LEU A 434 -19.44 5.97 15.57
N ASP A 435 -18.46 5.24 15.04
CA ASP A 435 -17.76 4.15 15.74
C ASP A 435 -16.65 4.67 16.70
N SER A 436 -16.07 5.86 16.48
CA SER A 436 -14.99 6.42 17.34
C SER A 436 -15.48 6.89 18.71
N VAL A 437 -14.80 6.49 19.79
CA VAL A 437 -15.12 6.94 21.17
C VAL A 437 -14.83 8.43 21.37
N SER A 438 -13.80 8.96 20.71
CA SER A 438 -13.32 10.34 20.89
C SER A 438 -14.25 11.40 20.28
N VAL A 439 -15.15 11.02 19.37
CA VAL A 439 -16.08 11.93 18.71
C VAL A 439 -17.24 12.30 19.66
N PRO A 440 -17.49 13.59 19.96
CA PRO A 440 -18.55 13.99 20.89
C PRO A 440 -19.95 13.55 20.46
N PHE A 441 -20.78 13.12 21.41
CA PHE A 441 -22.17 12.69 21.14
C PHE A 441 -23.01 13.75 20.41
N LYS A 442 -22.77 15.04 20.68
CA LYS A 442 -23.40 16.17 19.97
C LYS A 442 -23.11 16.14 18.46
N ALA A 443 -21.87 15.83 18.06
CA ALA A 443 -21.46 15.74 16.66
C ALA A 443 -22.09 14.51 15.97
N LYS A 444 -22.03 13.33 16.62
CA LYS A 444 -22.71 12.12 16.12
C LYS A 444 -24.21 12.33 15.92
N ARG A 445 -24.88 13.00 16.87
CA ARG A 445 -26.30 13.34 16.80
C ARG A 445 -26.61 14.38 15.72
N LYS A 446 -25.70 15.31 15.41
CA LYS A 446 -25.85 16.22 14.27
C LYS A 446 -25.78 15.42 12.95
N PHE A 447 -24.71 14.67 12.73
CA PHE A 447 -24.50 13.84 11.54
C PHE A 447 -25.69 12.92 11.21
N VAL A 448 -26.30 12.28 12.24
CA VAL A 448 -27.49 11.44 12.06
C VAL A 448 -28.78 12.23 11.76
N MET A 449 -28.86 13.51 12.16
CA MET A 449 -29.95 14.42 11.79
C MET A 449 -29.78 15.01 10.39
N ASP A 450 -28.55 15.22 9.92
CA ASP A 450 -28.26 15.92 8.66
C ASP A 450 -28.84 15.19 7.42
N PHE A 451 -29.01 13.86 7.47
CA PHE A 451 -29.68 13.07 6.41
C PHE A 451 -31.23 13.03 6.49
N ILE A 452 -31.88 13.69 7.45
CA ILE A 452 -33.35 13.62 7.62
C ILE A 452 -34.06 14.14 6.36
N GLY A 453 -35.00 13.35 5.82
CA GLY A 453 -35.62 13.58 4.51
C GLY A 453 -34.95 12.81 3.38
N GLN A 454 -33.61 12.81 3.30
CA GLN A 454 -32.85 12.10 2.26
C GLN A 454 -32.41 10.67 2.64
N TYR A 455 -32.75 10.17 3.83
CA TYR A 455 -32.46 8.78 4.25
C TYR A 455 -32.88 7.72 3.21
N HIS A 456 -33.90 7.99 2.39
CA HIS A 456 -34.35 7.06 1.36
C HIS A 456 -33.31 6.87 0.25
N ILE A 457 -32.57 7.93 -0.11
CA ILE A 457 -31.44 7.89 -1.05
C ILE A 457 -30.23 7.24 -0.38
N LEU A 458 -29.97 7.58 0.89
CA LEU A 458 -28.86 7.00 1.67
C LEU A 458 -28.92 5.47 1.72
N VAL A 459 -30.10 4.88 1.96
CA VAL A 459 -30.22 3.41 2.15
C VAL A 459 -30.52 2.60 0.90
N ASP A 460 -30.78 3.23 -0.25
CA ASP A 460 -30.98 2.56 -1.55
C ASP A 460 -29.65 2.26 -2.27
N ASP A 461 -28.59 1.96 -1.51
CA ASP A 461 -27.27 1.59 -2.02
C ASP A 461 -26.61 0.44 -1.23
N ARG A 462 -25.72 -0.27 -1.90
CA ARG A 462 -24.90 -1.40 -1.42
C ARG A 462 -23.99 -1.06 -0.24
N ILE A 463 -23.55 0.19 -0.15
CA ILE A 463 -22.66 0.71 0.89
C ILE A 463 -23.44 1.66 1.80
N GLY A 464 -24.22 2.57 1.23
CA GLY A 464 -25.04 3.53 1.95
C GLY A 464 -26.04 2.91 2.93
N SER A 465 -26.64 1.76 2.59
CA SER A 465 -27.49 1.00 3.53
C SER A 465 -26.78 0.67 4.85
N ARG A 466 -25.47 0.39 4.83
CA ARG A 466 -24.67 0.12 6.05
C ARG A 466 -24.34 1.36 6.85
N VAL A 467 -24.27 2.52 6.21
CA VAL A 467 -24.13 3.82 6.90
C VAL A 467 -25.46 4.16 7.57
N GLY A 468 -26.59 3.99 6.86
CA GLY A 468 -27.93 4.13 7.42
C GLY A 468 -28.23 3.18 8.58
N ASP A 469 -27.85 1.90 8.49
CA ASP A 469 -27.97 0.94 9.60
C ASP A 469 -27.17 1.38 10.84
N ARG A 470 -25.99 1.99 10.68
CA ARG A 470 -25.25 2.57 11.81
C ARG A 470 -25.90 3.82 12.39
N CYS A 471 -26.38 4.73 11.56
CA CYS A 471 -27.17 5.88 11.98
C CYS A 471 -28.39 5.43 12.82
N TRP A 472 -29.06 4.36 12.39
CA TRP A 472 -30.19 3.73 13.10
C TRP A 472 -29.80 3.01 14.40
N ALA A 473 -28.63 2.36 14.44
CA ALA A 473 -28.10 1.72 15.63
C ALA A 473 -27.71 2.75 16.71
N PHE A 474 -27.06 3.85 16.31
CA PHE A 474 -26.72 4.97 17.18
C PHE A 474 -27.99 5.61 17.78
N ALA A 475 -28.98 5.91 16.95
CA ALA A 475 -30.18 6.68 17.31
C ALA A 475 -30.92 6.20 18.59
N ASP A 476 -31.40 7.17 19.36
CA ASP A 476 -32.36 6.97 20.45
C ASP A 476 -33.80 6.83 19.89
N PRO A 477 -34.81 6.44 20.69
CA PRO A 477 -36.18 6.26 20.19
C PRO A 477 -36.79 7.52 19.54
N PHE A 478 -36.39 8.73 19.96
CA PHE A 478 -36.88 9.99 19.41
C PHE A 478 -36.25 10.34 18.05
N LEU A 479 -34.95 10.07 17.87
CA LEU A 479 -34.26 10.24 16.60
C LEU A 479 -34.69 9.15 15.61
N LYS A 480 -34.86 7.91 16.08
CA LYS A 480 -35.52 6.85 15.29
C LYS A 480 -36.91 7.26 14.81
N GLU A 481 -37.74 7.84 15.68
CA GLU A 481 -39.08 8.34 15.34
C GLU A 481 -39.03 9.41 14.23
N LYS A 482 -38.07 10.35 14.30
CA LYS A 482 -37.85 11.36 13.24
C LYS A 482 -37.42 10.74 11.91
N ILE A 483 -36.44 9.83 11.93
CA ILE A 483 -35.97 9.12 10.73
C ILE A 483 -37.14 8.36 10.10
N GLY A 484 -37.86 7.57 10.90
CA GLY A 484 -39.04 6.82 10.46
C GLY A 484 -40.12 7.71 9.83
N ARG A 485 -40.49 8.83 10.48
CA ARG A 485 -41.47 9.78 9.90
C ARG A 485 -41.01 10.35 8.56
N SER A 486 -39.72 10.66 8.40
CA SER A 486 -39.19 11.17 7.12
C SER A 486 -39.22 10.15 5.97
N LEU A 487 -39.41 8.86 6.29
CA LEU A 487 -39.43 7.77 5.31
C LEU A 487 -40.82 7.27 4.94
N ILE A 488 -41.88 7.71 5.64
CA ILE A 488 -43.28 7.36 5.31
C ILE A 488 -43.64 7.63 3.84
N PRO A 489 -43.28 8.79 3.22
CA PRO A 489 -43.59 9.03 1.81
C PRO A 489 -42.87 8.07 0.83
N HIS A 490 -41.77 7.46 1.26
CA HIS A 490 -40.86 6.65 0.44
C HIS A 490 -40.95 5.14 0.74
N GLU A 491 -41.86 4.72 1.63
CA GLU A 491 -42.00 3.32 2.09
C GLU A 491 -42.15 2.33 0.92
N ARG A 492 -42.99 2.65 -0.07
CA ARG A 492 -43.21 1.79 -1.26
C ARG A 492 -41.94 1.63 -2.09
N THR A 493 -41.18 2.70 -2.27
CA THR A 493 -39.91 2.70 -3.01
C THR A 493 -38.87 1.86 -2.28
N LEU A 494 -38.75 2.05 -0.96
CA LEU A 494 -37.80 1.30 -0.13
C LEU A 494 -38.13 -0.20 -0.06
N VAL A 495 -39.40 -0.59 0.00
CA VAL A 495 -39.80 -2.01 -0.03
C VAL A 495 -39.50 -2.66 -1.40
N GLY A 496 -39.59 -1.89 -2.50
CA GLY A 496 -39.19 -2.35 -3.83
C GLY A 496 -37.67 -2.41 -4.06
N SER A 497 -36.89 -1.61 -3.34
CA SER A 497 -35.43 -1.54 -3.46
C SER A 497 -34.73 -2.87 -3.16
N PHE A 498 -33.60 -3.12 -3.84
CA PHE A 498 -32.74 -4.26 -3.53
C PHE A 498 -32.08 -4.17 -2.15
N TYR A 499 -31.75 -2.96 -1.68
CA TYR A 499 -31.05 -2.71 -0.40
C TYR A 499 -31.97 -2.10 0.66
N GLY A 500 -32.74 -1.06 0.29
CA GLY A 500 -33.63 -0.32 1.17
C GLY A 500 -34.69 -1.18 1.87
N LYS A 501 -35.09 -2.31 1.28
CA LYS A 501 -36.08 -3.23 1.88
C LYS A 501 -35.65 -3.81 3.23
N PHE A 502 -34.34 -3.99 3.44
CA PHE A 502 -33.81 -4.47 4.71
C PHE A 502 -33.94 -3.41 5.79
N PHE A 503 -33.67 -2.15 5.43
CA PHE A 503 -33.86 -1.00 6.30
C PHE A 503 -35.35 -0.76 6.61
N ALA A 504 -36.23 -0.78 5.58
CA ALA A 504 -37.67 -0.62 5.74
C ALA A 504 -38.29 -1.65 6.72
N ARG A 505 -37.84 -2.92 6.65
CA ARG A 505 -38.25 -3.96 7.61
C ARG A 505 -37.83 -3.64 9.05
N ASN A 506 -36.69 -2.99 9.26
CA ASN A 506 -36.20 -2.58 10.57
C ASN A 506 -36.95 -1.34 11.14
N LEU A 507 -37.53 -0.52 10.26
CA LEU A 507 -38.33 0.64 10.65
C LEU A 507 -39.71 0.26 11.20
N ASN A 508 -40.42 -0.69 10.57
CA ASN A 508 -41.83 -1.02 10.86
C ASN A 508 -42.73 0.24 10.84
N LEU A 509 -42.81 0.89 9.68
CA LEU A 509 -43.50 2.19 9.52
C LEU A 509 -45.01 2.11 9.71
N TYR A 510 -45.65 0.98 9.37
CA TYR A 510 -47.07 0.75 9.66
C TYR A 510 -47.39 0.91 11.16
N LEU A 511 -46.57 0.32 12.04
CA LEU A 511 -46.76 0.46 13.48
C LEU A 511 -46.49 1.90 13.95
N LEU A 512 -45.48 2.58 13.39
CA LEU A 512 -45.20 4.01 13.68
C LEU A 512 -46.35 4.94 13.26
N GLN A 513 -47.07 4.63 12.19
CA GLN A 513 -48.24 5.40 11.75
C GLN A 513 -49.45 5.18 12.65
N ARG A 514 -49.67 3.93 13.13
CA ARG A 514 -50.88 3.56 13.90
C ARG A 514 -50.75 3.83 15.40
N ASP A 515 -49.59 3.54 15.98
CA ASP A 515 -49.33 3.65 17.42
C ASP A 515 -47.84 3.98 17.68
N PRO A 516 -47.49 5.28 17.76
CA PRO A 516 -46.12 5.72 18.01
C PRO A 516 -45.56 5.30 19.38
N GLU A 517 -46.40 4.98 20.37
CA GLU A 517 -45.94 4.61 21.71
C GLU A 517 -45.61 3.11 21.79
N GLN A 518 -46.49 2.25 21.29
CA GLN A 518 -46.20 0.83 21.06
C GLN A 518 -44.96 0.66 20.16
N TRP A 519 -44.80 1.53 19.15
CA TRP A 519 -43.61 1.55 18.30
C TRP A 519 -42.32 1.91 19.05
N LYS A 520 -42.35 2.95 19.91
CA LYS A 520 -41.19 3.33 20.75
C LYS A 520 -40.77 2.20 21.69
N ASN A 521 -41.75 1.55 22.31
CA ASN A 521 -41.53 0.42 23.22
C ASN A 521 -40.96 -0.82 22.47
N PHE A 522 -41.41 -1.08 21.25
CA PHE A 522 -40.82 -2.09 20.38
C PHE A 522 -39.36 -1.76 20.03
N GLN A 523 -39.07 -0.52 19.63
CA GLN A 523 -37.72 -0.08 19.24
C GLN A 523 -36.72 0.00 20.41
N SER A 524 -37.17 0.28 21.63
CA SER A 524 -36.34 0.25 22.83
C SER A 524 -36.06 -1.19 23.29
N ALA A 525 -37.07 -2.06 23.32
CA ALA A 525 -36.91 -3.49 23.62
C ALA A 525 -35.96 -4.18 22.64
N ALA A 526 -36.07 -3.88 21.33
CA ALA A 526 -35.16 -4.39 20.32
C ALA A 526 -33.70 -3.95 20.54
N LYS A 527 -33.47 -2.70 20.97
CA LYS A 527 -32.12 -2.18 21.28
C LYS A 527 -31.54 -2.86 22.53
N ALA A 528 -32.34 -3.06 23.58
CA ALA A 528 -31.94 -3.80 24.77
C ALA A 528 -31.61 -5.28 24.47
N ALA A 529 -32.44 -5.96 23.68
CA ALA A 529 -32.20 -7.35 23.27
C ALA A 529 -30.94 -7.51 22.40
N ALA A 530 -30.62 -6.53 21.55
CA ALA A 530 -29.38 -6.51 20.78
C ALA A 530 -28.15 -6.31 21.70
N GLN A 531 -28.21 -5.40 22.66
CA GLN A 531 -27.14 -5.19 23.65
C GLN A 531 -26.92 -6.42 24.54
N ALA A 532 -28.00 -7.06 25.00
CA ALA A 532 -27.91 -8.30 25.78
C ALA A 532 -27.25 -9.45 25.01
N LYS A 533 -27.47 -9.55 23.69
CA LYS A 533 -26.78 -10.53 22.82
C LYS A 533 -25.30 -10.18 22.59
N ALA A 534 -24.96 -8.89 22.52
CA ALA A 534 -23.57 -8.44 22.38
C ALA A 534 -22.75 -8.58 23.66
N ALA A 535 -23.40 -8.56 24.83
CA ALA A 535 -22.76 -8.70 26.14
C ALA A 535 -22.51 -10.16 26.60
N GLN A 536 -22.92 -11.16 25.83
CA GLN A 536 -22.62 -12.56 26.13
C GLN A 536 -21.19 -12.91 25.67
N PRO A 537 -20.29 -13.36 26.56
CA PRO A 537 -18.92 -13.71 26.17
C PRO A 537 -18.93 -14.91 25.23
N GLN A 538 -18.26 -14.77 24.08
CA GLN A 538 -18.03 -15.90 23.19
C GLN A 538 -17.04 -16.86 23.83
N VAL A 539 -17.52 -18.04 24.23
CA VAL A 539 -16.66 -19.12 24.74
C VAL A 539 -15.94 -19.75 23.56
N GLU A 540 -14.79 -19.18 23.19
CA GLU A 540 -13.85 -19.81 22.27
C GLU A 540 -13.42 -21.17 22.82
N LYS A 541 -13.61 -22.22 22.02
CA LYS A 541 -13.15 -23.57 22.36
C LYS A 541 -11.75 -23.78 21.80
N THR A 542 -10.74 -23.38 22.56
CA THR A 542 -9.36 -23.81 22.31
C THR A 542 -9.25 -25.34 22.47
N PRO A 543 -8.65 -26.07 21.51
CA PRO A 543 -8.42 -27.49 21.63
C PRO A 543 -7.18 -27.74 22.50
N VAL A 544 -7.37 -28.09 23.78
CA VAL A 544 -6.27 -28.51 24.65
C VAL A 544 -5.82 -29.92 24.26
N VAL A 545 -4.54 -30.06 23.92
CA VAL A 545 -3.89 -31.37 23.75
C VAL A 545 -3.53 -31.91 25.13
N ALA A 546 -4.03 -33.10 25.46
CA ALA A 546 -3.61 -33.87 26.62
C ALA A 546 -3.67 -35.38 26.30
N SER A 547 -2.71 -36.14 26.84
CA SER A 547 -2.48 -37.55 26.53
C SER A 547 -3.31 -38.53 27.37
N GLU A 548 -3.24 -39.81 26.99
CA GLU A 548 -4.04 -40.91 27.55
C GLU A 548 -3.73 -41.25 29.02
N SER A 549 -4.76 -41.73 29.73
CA SER A 549 -4.61 -42.83 30.69
C SER A 549 -5.94 -43.60 30.81
N LEU A 550 -5.86 -44.88 31.20
CA LEU A 550 -6.93 -45.87 31.02
C LEU A 550 -7.74 -46.14 32.30
N ALA A 551 -9.06 -46.20 32.18
CA ALA A 551 -9.93 -46.95 33.09
C ALA A 551 -11.19 -47.43 32.35
N ILE A 552 -11.58 -48.69 32.53
CA ILE A 552 -12.75 -49.30 31.87
C ILE A 552 -13.88 -49.49 32.89
N SER A 553 -15.06 -48.99 32.57
CA SER A 553 -16.35 -49.47 33.11
C SER A 553 -17.42 -49.23 32.04
N ALA A 554 -18.37 -50.15 31.90
CA ALA A 554 -19.33 -50.15 30.81
C ALA A 554 -20.77 -50.14 31.32
N GLU A 555 -21.61 -49.27 30.75
CA GLU A 555 -23.07 -49.46 30.79
C GLU A 555 -23.74 -48.78 29.58
N GLU A 556 -24.79 -49.41 29.05
CA GLU A 556 -25.49 -48.93 27.85
C GLU A 556 -26.57 -47.90 28.19
N LYS A 557 -26.72 -46.86 27.34
CA LYS A 557 -28.04 -46.42 26.82
C LYS A 557 -27.91 -45.48 25.62
N SER A 558 -28.67 -45.78 24.57
CA SER A 558 -28.72 -45.00 23.33
C SER A 558 -29.39 -43.63 23.52
N LYS A 559 -28.85 -42.59 22.89
CA LYS A 559 -29.51 -41.28 22.77
C LYS A 559 -29.64 -40.85 21.31
N LYS A 560 -30.88 -40.54 20.91
CA LYS A 560 -31.24 -40.04 19.56
C LYS A 560 -30.48 -38.75 19.21
N ARG A 561 -30.23 -38.56 17.91
CA ARG A 561 -29.88 -37.24 17.34
C ARG A 561 -30.98 -36.25 17.72
N LYS A 562 -30.63 -35.14 18.39
CA LYS A 562 -31.56 -34.01 18.56
C LYS A 562 -31.75 -33.31 17.22
N ALA A 563 -33.00 -33.04 16.84
CA ALA A 563 -33.34 -32.17 15.73
C ALA A 563 -33.08 -30.70 16.08
N ARG A 564 -33.15 -29.82 15.08
CA ARG A 564 -33.29 -28.37 15.31
C ARG A 564 -34.69 -28.09 15.86
N PRO A 565 -34.89 -27.01 16.65
CA PRO A 565 -36.23 -26.49 16.87
C PRO A 565 -36.82 -25.97 15.55
N GLU A 566 -38.11 -26.17 15.36
CA GLU A 566 -38.92 -25.60 14.28
C GLU A 566 -39.73 -24.44 14.85
N ASP A 567 -40.10 -23.46 14.02
CA ASP A 567 -40.59 -22.16 14.50
C ASP A 567 -42.01 -22.23 15.08
N GLU A 568 -42.23 -21.50 16.19
CA GLU A 568 -43.46 -21.51 16.99
C GLU A 568 -44.73 -21.01 16.24
N ILE A 569 -44.55 -20.48 15.02
CA ILE A 569 -45.59 -19.87 14.19
C ILE A 569 -46.46 -20.93 13.49
N ASP A 570 -45.88 -22.05 13.05
CA ASP A 570 -46.63 -23.09 12.32
C ASP A 570 -47.57 -23.89 13.25
N ILE A 571 -47.17 -24.05 14.52
CA ILE A 571 -48.00 -24.65 15.58
C ILE A 571 -49.30 -23.84 15.77
N LEU A 572 -49.17 -22.50 15.80
CA LEU A 572 -50.30 -21.55 15.89
C LEU A 572 -51.22 -21.55 14.66
N PHE A 573 -50.80 -22.10 13.52
CA PHE A 573 -51.62 -22.25 12.32
C PHE A 573 -52.36 -23.59 12.27
N GLU A 574 -51.74 -24.71 12.66
CA GLU A 574 -52.45 -26.02 12.74
C GLU A 574 -53.55 -26.01 13.82
N GLU A 575 -53.35 -25.31 14.94
CA GLU A 575 -54.30 -25.31 16.07
C GLU A 575 -55.65 -24.63 15.73
N LYS A 576 -55.69 -23.75 14.72
CA LYS A 576 -56.90 -22.99 14.32
C LYS A 576 -57.73 -23.58 13.18
N LEU A 577 -57.30 -24.65 12.51
CA LEU A 577 -58.10 -25.34 11.47
C LEU A 577 -58.17 -26.85 11.72
N GLY A 578 -59.17 -27.26 12.51
CA GLY A 578 -59.40 -28.65 12.89
C GLY A 578 -59.66 -29.62 11.72
N LYS A 579 -58.99 -30.77 11.77
CA LYS A 579 -58.93 -31.76 10.67
C LYS A 579 -60.24 -32.56 10.46
N LYS A 580 -61.13 -32.06 9.58
CA LYS A 580 -62.27 -32.72 8.86
C LYS A 580 -62.48 -31.90 7.56
N VAL A 581 -62.74 -32.42 6.35
CA VAL A 581 -63.62 -33.53 5.87
C VAL A 581 -62.96 -34.25 4.65
N LYS A 582 -63.45 -35.45 4.27
CA LYS A 582 -63.02 -36.21 3.07
C LYS A 582 -63.98 -36.09 1.85
N LYS A 583 -63.41 -35.68 0.71
CA LYS A 583 -63.51 -36.24 -0.67
C LYS A 583 -64.88 -36.63 -1.32
N ALA A 584 -65.18 -35.91 -2.41
CA ALA A 584 -65.82 -36.33 -3.70
C ALA A 584 -65.26 -35.40 -4.84
N GLY A 585 -65.43 -35.57 -6.16
CA GLY A 585 -66.04 -36.63 -7.01
C GLY A 585 -67.30 -36.14 -7.75
N LEU A 586 -67.42 -36.05 -9.08
CA LEU A 586 -66.51 -36.28 -10.25
C LEU A 586 -66.38 -34.94 -11.07
N GLY A 587 -65.98 -34.77 -12.35
CA GLY A 587 -65.58 -35.61 -13.51
C GLY A 587 -66.73 -35.87 -14.54
N PRO A 588 -66.48 -36.02 -15.87
CA PRO A 588 -65.18 -36.22 -16.55
C PRO A 588 -64.92 -35.46 -17.92
N GLU A 589 -63.65 -35.48 -18.36
CA GLU A 589 -63.16 -35.47 -19.78
C GLU A 589 -63.44 -34.24 -20.71
N PRO A 590 -62.72 -34.05 -21.85
CA PRO A 590 -61.75 -34.94 -22.51
C PRO A 590 -60.26 -34.56 -22.44
N THR A 591 -59.39 -35.52 -22.79
CA THR A 591 -57.91 -35.37 -22.89
C THR A 591 -57.37 -35.67 -24.30
N PRO A 592 -56.07 -35.43 -24.60
CA PRO A 592 -55.08 -36.51 -24.44
C PRO A 592 -53.68 -36.09 -23.90
N LYS A 593 -52.87 -37.10 -23.51
CA LYS A 593 -51.45 -37.00 -23.09
C LYS A 593 -50.49 -37.32 -24.28
N PRO A 594 -49.13 -37.41 -24.13
CA PRO A 594 -48.38 -38.37 -23.28
C PRO A 594 -47.38 -37.63 -22.33
N VAL A 595 -46.44 -38.23 -21.56
CA VAL A 595 -45.93 -39.61 -21.36
C VAL A 595 -45.69 -39.85 -19.85
N GLU A 596 -45.30 -41.06 -19.42
CA GLU A 596 -44.84 -41.36 -18.04
C GLU A 596 -43.53 -42.19 -18.05
N ILE A 597 -42.69 -42.08 -17.00
CA ILE A 597 -41.60 -43.02 -16.71
C ILE A 597 -42.01 -43.90 -15.52
N LYS A 598 -41.85 -45.22 -15.67
CA LYS A 598 -42.27 -46.22 -14.67
C LYS A 598 -41.24 -46.41 -13.54
N LYS A 599 -41.74 -46.88 -12.39
CA LYS A 599 -40.96 -47.61 -11.38
C LYS A 599 -41.12 -49.12 -11.59
N GLU A 600 -40.14 -49.91 -11.15
CA GLU A 600 -40.41 -51.19 -10.50
C GLU A 600 -39.39 -51.47 -9.39
N ASP A 601 -39.68 -52.43 -8.51
CA ASP A 601 -39.02 -52.62 -7.22
C ASP A 601 -39.02 -54.11 -6.82
N LYS A 602 -37.89 -54.69 -6.37
CA LYS A 602 -37.81 -56.03 -5.75
C LYS A 602 -36.43 -56.37 -5.12
N ARG A 603 -36.47 -56.66 -3.82
CA ARG A 603 -35.74 -57.72 -3.08
C ARG A 603 -34.26 -58.04 -3.44
N GLY A 604 -33.35 -57.60 -2.56
CA GLY A 604 -32.91 -58.48 -1.45
C GLY A 604 -31.49 -59.14 -1.45
N LYS A 605 -30.90 -59.11 -0.25
CA LYS A 605 -29.95 -60.07 0.37
C LYS A 605 -28.42 -60.03 0.12
N GLU A 606 -27.72 -60.03 1.27
CA GLU A 606 -26.48 -60.77 1.62
C GLU A 606 -25.12 -60.03 1.55
N LYS A 607 -24.07 -60.66 2.10
CA LYS A 607 -22.88 -60.04 2.71
C LYS A 607 -21.57 -60.47 2.03
N LYS A 608 -20.59 -59.56 1.93
CA LYS A 608 -19.14 -59.71 2.24
C LYS A 608 -18.36 -58.52 1.64
N ARG A 609 -17.09 -58.17 1.97
CA ARG A 609 -16.13 -58.29 3.09
C ARG A 609 -14.74 -58.06 2.46
N ARG A 610 -13.83 -57.31 3.11
CA ARG A 610 -12.43 -56.99 2.69
C ARG A 610 -12.31 -55.98 1.52
N LYS A 611 -11.23 -55.20 1.29
CA LYS A 611 -10.06 -54.64 2.06
C LYS A 611 -8.76 -54.75 1.24
N LYS A 612 -8.15 -53.58 0.96
CA LYS A 612 -6.74 -53.26 0.60
C LYS A 612 -6.24 -53.52 -0.84
N ASP A 613 -5.49 -52.52 -1.30
CA ASP A 613 -4.16 -52.56 -1.98
C ASP A 613 -3.98 -52.40 -3.51
N VAL A 614 -3.08 -51.45 -3.80
CA VAL A 614 -2.11 -51.31 -4.92
C VAL A 614 -2.60 -50.73 -6.26
N ASP A 615 -1.63 -50.11 -6.92
CA ASP A 615 -1.61 -49.23 -8.10
C ASP A 615 -2.03 -49.98 -9.41
N ASP A 616 -2.34 -49.33 -10.55
CA ASP A 616 -1.38 -48.60 -11.40
C ASP A 616 -2.03 -47.77 -12.55
N GLU A 617 -1.21 -47.23 -13.47
CA GLU A 617 -1.47 -46.39 -14.65
C GLU A 617 -2.89 -46.38 -15.30
N ALA A 618 -3.39 -45.17 -15.62
CA ALA A 618 -4.31 -44.95 -16.75
C ALA A 618 -4.04 -43.60 -17.44
N LYS A 619 -3.78 -43.62 -18.75
CA LYS A 619 -3.42 -42.43 -19.56
C LYS A 619 -4.68 -41.69 -20.06
N ASP A 620 -4.77 -40.41 -19.75
CA ASP A 620 -5.97 -39.60 -20.00
C ASP A 620 -5.99 -39.03 -21.43
N LYS A 621 -6.98 -39.44 -22.24
CA LYS A 621 -7.02 -39.17 -23.70
C LYS A 621 -7.48 -37.76 -24.08
N GLY A 622 -7.48 -36.82 -23.14
CA GLY A 622 -8.04 -35.47 -23.34
C GLY A 622 -7.10 -34.43 -23.98
N LEU A 623 -5.77 -34.64 -23.96
CA LEU A 623 -4.81 -33.59 -24.39
C LEU A 623 -4.41 -33.65 -25.88
N GLU A 624 -4.40 -34.82 -26.52
CA GLU A 624 -3.93 -34.94 -27.92
C GLU A 624 -4.89 -34.27 -28.92
N ASP A 625 -6.21 -34.37 -28.70
CA ASP A 625 -7.21 -33.69 -29.54
C ASP A 625 -7.07 -32.15 -29.50
N VAL A 626 -6.68 -31.59 -28.35
CA VAL A 626 -6.45 -30.14 -28.18
C VAL A 626 -5.19 -29.70 -28.92
N LEU A 627 -4.14 -30.53 -28.93
CA LEU A 627 -2.89 -30.24 -29.65
C LEU A 627 -3.00 -30.46 -31.16
N GLY A 628 -3.87 -31.37 -31.61
CA GLY A 628 -4.19 -31.57 -33.03
C GLY A 628 -4.85 -30.33 -33.66
N ALA A 629 -5.80 -29.71 -32.96
CA ALA A 629 -6.55 -28.55 -33.46
C ALA A 629 -5.68 -27.33 -33.81
N ILE A 630 -4.52 -27.16 -33.16
CA ILE A 630 -3.61 -26.02 -33.38
C ILE A 630 -2.73 -26.22 -34.64
N ARG A 631 -2.58 -27.46 -35.14
CA ARG A 631 -1.75 -27.76 -36.33
C ARG A 631 -2.46 -27.59 -37.68
N LEU A 632 -3.77 -27.31 -37.71
CA LEU A 632 -4.58 -27.28 -38.93
C LEU A 632 -5.02 -25.87 -39.40
N ALA A 633 -4.38 -24.80 -38.92
CA ALA A 633 -4.54 -23.46 -39.47
C ALA A 633 -3.78 -23.32 -40.81
N PRO A 634 -4.43 -22.98 -41.94
CA PRO A 634 -3.76 -22.87 -43.23
C PRO A 634 -2.68 -21.78 -43.27
N LYS A 635 -1.54 -22.08 -43.90
CA LYS A 635 -0.50 -21.11 -44.25
C LYS A 635 -0.57 -20.80 -45.75
N ASP A 636 -0.83 -19.54 -46.08
CA ASP A 636 -0.47 -18.79 -47.31
C ASP A 636 -1.37 -17.53 -47.39
N GLU A 637 -1.02 -16.39 -48.00
CA GLU A 637 0.05 -16.09 -48.96
C GLU A 637 0.83 -14.78 -48.66
N LYS A 638 2.00 -14.65 -49.32
CA LYS A 638 2.60 -13.43 -49.91
C LYS A 638 2.72 -12.13 -49.07
N SER A 639 3.94 -11.94 -48.58
CA SER A 639 4.78 -10.75 -48.77
C SER A 639 4.15 -9.55 -49.53
N HIS A 640 4.06 -8.39 -48.85
CA HIS A 640 3.95 -7.10 -49.55
C HIS A 640 4.75 -5.99 -48.85
N ARG A 641 5.84 -5.57 -49.51
CA ARG A 641 6.65 -4.37 -49.19
C ARG A 641 5.77 -3.13 -48.94
N LYS A 642 5.80 -2.55 -47.73
CA LYS A 642 5.30 -1.19 -47.50
C LYS A 642 6.31 -0.17 -48.04
N LYS A 643 5.97 0.43 -49.19
CA LYS A 643 6.75 1.50 -49.83
C LYS A 643 6.85 2.74 -48.94
N LYS A 644 8.01 3.42 -48.97
CA LYS A 644 8.09 4.86 -48.66
C LYS A 644 7.18 5.63 -49.63
N LYS A 645 6.34 6.51 -49.10
CA LYS A 645 5.85 7.77 -49.71
C LYS A 645 5.64 8.75 -48.55
N ALA A 646 6.10 10.01 -48.54
CA ALA A 646 6.28 11.09 -49.55
C ALA A 646 5.26 12.21 -49.30
#